data_AF-A0A2R6DF66-F1
#
_entry.id   AF-A0A2R6DF66-F1
#
_cell.length_a   1.000
_cell.length_b   1.000
_cell.length_c   1.000
_cell.angle_alpha   90.00
_cell.angle_beta   90.00
_cell.angle_gamma   90.00
#
_symmetry.space_group_name_H-M   'P 1'
#
loop_
_entity.id
_entity.type
_entity.pdbx_description
1 polymer ?
#
loop_
_entity_poly.entity_id
_entity_poly.type
_entity_poly.pdbx_seq_one_letter_code
_entity_poly.pdbx_strand_id
1 'polypeptide(L)'
;MHGAESERESGRSAFGRRSYMTALGALAATPLLSSSAAALTRNGIEFDRRVNLIEAGADPTGGELIDDVIDEEAEDGTLLVLPDGEYAIRDVNLEDMERFGIVGAEGADPRLVCQEQVFTVLSLGGGSDLLLEGFTIVQRNGNSGAVGIDSAGDFQCRNIRKDGVHYLDSGAFRFSIGDEDAMGVVENCAAPDGFATNPEENDKAGIFVNKRHAGELWFYSCHIEGFQDNGLYASAPGTYGEDGPVHVRGGLWKNNNISGIRLGSTGSTVKNAVVVNDDTVEEFANTTNRRGIRMRSPQGDHVIENCDVIQKAGPADGAIVIRTPEGSGVVRNCRIRNETDAAAIRLKGDAEGWSANDLSLTGDGDLSVQIPASNVCRGEDCEEPESYDSLPDRTLRIEAVGEDVDYEVTVSGALNRGSDAEAGDDIDGSTAIGGVSGTGSDDFYFSGEISNFESSGPVAVFVDGEEVDFGSPDQPPNTIRIDAVGEGVDYEFTVSGDLQAGPDADQGEEIDGSTAIGGVGGTSGDDFYFSGEVTDFQRDGPLAVFINGEEVDPDSLGTGDEDPSARTLTIEAPDGVQAEYTFEVSGDVEKSEAMGASINGNDEIDGSTVSGQVNGGTDSYSFTGDIESFSISLPLVNVYLDGEEVDPDSLGTGDEGDLLLIERAPDSSGSVQYIVETTGGLEKTDAEGASINSGDEIANGKASGNVIGGIDGYRVTDGEVTDVSTFGGDVVTTLNGKTIDYT
;
A
#
# COMPACT_ATOMS: atom_id res chain seq x y z
N MET A 1 0.27 54.10 -39.51
CA MET A 1 0.38 54.92 -40.74
C MET A 1 0.98 53.99 -41.81
N HIS A 2 0.18 53.61 -42.82
CA HIS A 2 0.47 52.71 -43.98
C HIS A 2 0.78 51.23 -43.62
N GLY A 3 0.03 50.20 -44.03
CA GLY A 3 -0.42 49.79 -45.39
C GLY A 3 0.55 48.72 -45.91
N ALA A 4 0.20 47.51 -46.37
CA ALA A 4 -0.98 47.02 -47.08
C ALA A 4 -1.09 45.48 -47.07
N GLU A 5 -2.29 44.98 -47.36
CA GLU A 5 -2.68 43.61 -47.70
C GLU A 5 -2.12 43.14 -49.06
N SER A 6 -2.01 41.81 -49.26
CA SER A 6 -2.33 41.21 -50.56
C SER A 6 -2.84 39.77 -50.42
N GLU A 7 -4.03 39.57 -50.99
CA GLU A 7 -4.81 38.35 -51.17
C GLU A 7 -4.30 37.45 -52.33
N ARG A 8 -4.71 36.16 -52.27
CA ARG A 8 -5.12 35.23 -53.37
C ARG A 8 -4.22 34.13 -53.95
N GLU A 9 -4.74 32.90 -53.74
CA GLU A 9 -5.24 31.90 -54.72
C GLU A 9 -4.49 30.57 -54.99
N SER A 10 -5.35 29.55 -55.07
CA SER A 10 -5.18 28.11 -55.16
C SER A 10 -4.49 27.56 -56.41
N GLY A 11 -3.93 26.35 -56.27
CA GLY A 11 -3.70 25.44 -57.40
C GLY A 11 -3.50 23.99 -56.96
N ARG A 12 -4.57 23.18 -57.03
CA ARG A 12 -4.52 21.70 -56.96
C ARG A 12 -3.74 21.13 -58.15
N SER A 13 -2.94 20.10 -57.92
CA SER A 13 -2.50 19.16 -58.98
C SER A 13 -2.53 17.72 -58.44
N ALA A 14 -3.41 16.92 -59.05
CA ALA A 14 -3.53 15.49 -58.86
C ALA A 14 -2.50 14.73 -59.70
N PHE A 15 -1.92 13.65 -59.16
CA PHE A 15 -1.41 12.54 -59.96
C PHE A 15 -1.88 11.22 -59.37
N GLY A 16 -2.53 10.43 -60.23
CA GLY A 16 -3.35 9.28 -59.87
C GLY A 16 -2.67 7.92 -60.02
N ARG A 17 -3.35 6.96 -59.40
CA ARG A 17 -3.21 5.50 -59.42
C ARG A 17 -3.29 4.89 -60.83
N ARG A 18 -2.51 3.82 -61.07
CA ARG A 18 -2.75 2.65 -61.96
C ARG A 18 -1.81 1.52 -61.50
N SER A 19 -2.26 0.52 -60.74
CA SER A 19 -2.91 -0.74 -61.16
C SER A 19 -2.07 -1.63 -62.09
N TYR A 20 -1.58 -2.76 -61.58
CA TYR A 20 -1.57 -4.05 -62.28
C TYR A 20 -1.76 -5.20 -61.26
N MET A 21 -2.91 -5.86 -61.36
CA MET A 21 -3.25 -7.12 -60.69
C MET A 21 -3.92 -8.01 -61.74
N THR A 22 -3.31 -9.16 -62.06
CA THR A 22 -3.92 -10.40 -62.58
C THR A 22 -2.80 -11.46 -62.49
N ALA A 23 -2.95 -12.62 -61.85
CA ALA A 23 -3.97 -13.63 -62.08
C ALA A 23 -4.15 -14.60 -60.90
N LEU A 24 -5.38 -15.14 -60.82
CA LEU A 24 -5.83 -16.20 -59.93
C LEU A 24 -5.11 -17.53 -60.14
N GLY A 25 -4.82 -18.22 -59.03
CA GLY A 25 -4.67 -19.67 -58.93
C GLY A 25 -5.33 -20.13 -57.62
N ALA A 26 -6.22 -21.13 -57.69
CA ALA A 26 -7.17 -21.46 -56.63
C ALA A 26 -6.69 -22.57 -55.66
N LEU A 27 -7.10 -22.41 -54.38
CA LEU A 27 -7.53 -23.42 -53.39
C LEU A 27 -6.55 -24.51 -52.91
N ALA A 28 -6.01 -24.32 -51.70
CA ALA A 28 -6.43 -25.03 -50.49
C ALA A 28 -5.59 -24.51 -49.29
N ALA A 29 -6.15 -23.61 -48.48
CA ALA A 29 -5.57 -23.24 -47.20
C ALA A 29 -6.57 -23.63 -46.11
N THR A 30 -6.14 -24.54 -45.25
CA THR A 30 -6.71 -24.79 -43.93
C THR A 30 -6.98 -23.46 -43.20
N PRO A 31 -8.04 -23.35 -42.38
CA PRO A 31 -8.18 -22.19 -41.52
C PRO A 31 -7.01 -22.26 -40.54
N LEU A 32 -5.99 -21.43 -40.76
CA LEU A 32 -5.14 -20.96 -39.67
C LEU A 32 -6.11 -20.22 -38.75
N LEU A 33 -6.29 -20.75 -37.54
CA LEU A 33 -6.77 -19.97 -36.41
C LEU A 33 -5.96 -18.68 -36.45
N SER A 34 -6.61 -17.54 -36.73
CA SER A 34 -5.98 -16.27 -36.42
C SER A 34 -5.90 -16.29 -34.90
N SER A 35 -4.69 -16.51 -34.37
CA SER A 35 -4.37 -15.96 -33.06
C SER A 35 -4.73 -14.48 -33.17
N SER A 36 -5.78 -14.06 -32.46
CA SER A 36 -5.93 -12.65 -32.15
C SER A 36 -4.62 -12.27 -31.48
N ALA A 37 -3.79 -11.47 -32.15
CA ALA A 37 -2.76 -10.74 -31.42
C ALA A 37 -3.54 -9.99 -30.33
N ALA A 38 -3.23 -10.27 -29.06
CA ALA A 38 -3.77 -9.46 -27.97
C ALA A 38 -3.48 -7.99 -28.32
N ALA A 39 -4.48 -7.11 -28.13
CA ALA A 39 -4.25 -5.69 -28.29
C ALA A 39 -3.12 -5.28 -27.34
N LEU A 40 -2.16 -4.50 -27.84
CA LEU A 40 -1.12 -3.93 -26.99
C LEU A 40 -1.77 -2.79 -26.20
N THR A 41 -2.38 -3.12 -25.06
CA THR A 41 -3.06 -2.15 -24.21
C THR A 41 -2.23 -1.91 -22.95
N ARG A 42 -2.07 -0.64 -22.56
CA ARG A 42 -1.47 -0.24 -21.28
C ARG A 42 -2.32 0.86 -20.67
N ASN A 43 -2.79 0.67 -19.44
CA ASN A 43 -3.64 1.59 -18.69
C ASN A 43 -4.86 2.08 -19.50
N GLY A 44 -5.52 1.17 -20.22
CA GLY A 44 -6.68 1.48 -21.07
C GLY A 44 -6.37 2.14 -22.42
N ILE A 45 -5.10 2.44 -22.74
CA ILE A 45 -4.70 2.99 -24.03
C ILE A 45 -4.30 1.85 -24.98
N GLU A 46 -4.90 1.79 -26.16
CA GLU A 46 -4.53 0.84 -27.22
C GLU A 46 -3.39 1.38 -28.08
N PHE A 47 -2.31 0.61 -28.22
CA PHE A 47 -1.16 0.94 -29.04
C PHE A 47 -1.08 0.03 -30.28
N ASP A 48 -0.59 0.60 -31.38
CA ASP A 48 -0.36 -0.11 -32.64
C ASP A 48 0.97 -0.88 -32.63
N ARG A 49 1.98 -0.38 -31.88
CA ARG A 49 3.30 -1.02 -31.77
C ARG A 49 4.01 -0.75 -30.44
N ARG A 50 4.86 -1.71 -30.03
CA ARG A 50 5.82 -1.61 -28.93
C ARG A 50 7.23 -1.50 -29.48
N VAL A 51 8.05 -0.60 -28.94
CA VAL A 51 9.46 -0.43 -29.33
C VAL A 51 10.34 -0.54 -28.09
N ASN A 52 11.22 -1.53 -28.05
CA ASN A 52 12.27 -1.60 -27.04
C ASN A 52 13.39 -0.63 -27.42
N LEU A 53 13.68 0.35 -26.56
CA LEU A 53 14.64 1.41 -26.92
C LEU A 53 16.09 0.91 -27.04
N ILE A 54 16.51 -0.12 -26.31
CA ILE A 54 17.85 -0.72 -26.50
C ILE A 54 17.94 -1.38 -27.88
N GLU A 55 16.90 -2.10 -28.30
CA GLU A 55 16.85 -2.72 -29.63
C GLU A 55 16.79 -1.67 -30.75
N ALA A 56 16.18 -0.51 -30.49
CA ALA A 56 16.15 0.65 -31.39
C ALA A 56 17.49 1.42 -31.42
N GLY A 57 18.42 1.14 -30.50
CA GLY A 57 19.78 1.70 -30.49
C GLY A 57 20.07 2.69 -29.39
N ALA A 58 19.19 2.85 -28.39
CA ALA A 58 19.48 3.65 -27.20
C ALA A 58 20.63 3.01 -26.38
N ASP A 59 21.54 3.85 -25.87
CA ASP A 59 22.64 3.43 -25.02
C ASP A 59 22.22 3.37 -23.53
N PRO A 60 22.11 2.16 -22.93
CA PRO A 60 21.71 2.00 -21.53
C PRO A 60 22.84 2.25 -20.52
N THR A 61 24.02 2.66 -20.98
CA THR A 61 25.19 2.94 -20.13
C THR A 61 25.45 4.42 -19.89
N GLY A 62 24.71 5.29 -20.58
CA GLY A 62 24.77 6.74 -20.41
C GLY A 62 25.98 7.39 -21.09
N GLY A 63 26.65 6.68 -22.00
CA GLY A 63 27.75 7.20 -22.81
C GLY A 63 27.28 8.06 -23.99
N GLU A 64 26.10 7.77 -24.53
CA GLU A 64 25.46 8.49 -25.65
C GLU A 64 24.05 8.97 -25.27
N LEU A 65 23.66 10.12 -25.85
CA LEU A 65 22.32 10.70 -25.67
C LEU A 65 21.27 9.83 -26.37
N ILE A 66 20.12 9.60 -25.72
CA ILE A 66 19.02 8.83 -26.29
C ILE A 66 17.98 9.68 -27.05
N ASP A 67 18.13 11.01 -27.02
CA ASP A 67 17.19 11.99 -27.58
C ASP A 67 16.83 11.66 -29.03
N ASP A 68 17.83 11.43 -29.89
CA ASP A 68 17.63 11.13 -31.31
C ASP A 68 16.90 9.80 -31.53
N VAL A 69 17.11 8.79 -30.66
CA VAL A 69 16.44 7.48 -30.76
C VAL A 69 14.95 7.62 -30.39
N ILE A 70 14.64 8.41 -29.37
CA ILE A 70 13.25 8.70 -29.00
C ILE A 70 12.56 9.49 -30.12
N ASP A 71 13.18 10.54 -30.63
CA ASP A 71 12.62 11.37 -31.71
C ASP A 71 12.39 10.58 -33.00
N GLU A 72 13.29 9.65 -33.34
CA GLU A 72 13.15 8.79 -34.53
C GLU A 72 12.04 7.75 -34.40
N GLU A 73 11.79 7.24 -33.19
CA GLU A 73 10.76 6.24 -32.92
C GLU A 73 9.41 6.83 -32.48
N ALA A 74 9.32 8.14 -32.25
CA ALA A 74 8.08 8.79 -31.85
C ALA A 74 7.09 8.94 -33.03
N GLU A 75 6.02 8.14 -33.00
CA GLU A 75 4.89 8.23 -33.93
C GLU A 75 3.59 7.85 -33.20
N ASP A 76 2.43 8.27 -33.73
CA ASP A 76 1.10 7.88 -33.21
C ASP A 76 0.99 6.36 -33.02
N GLY A 77 0.30 5.92 -31.97
CA GLY A 77 0.09 4.50 -31.67
C GLY A 77 1.34 3.76 -31.18
N THR A 78 2.38 4.47 -30.72
CA THR A 78 3.65 3.86 -30.31
C THR A 78 3.84 3.87 -28.80
N LEU A 79 4.16 2.70 -28.24
CA LEU A 79 4.65 2.54 -26.86
C LEU A 79 6.15 2.29 -26.87
N LEU A 80 6.94 3.31 -26.51
CA LEU A 80 8.38 3.19 -26.28
C LEU A 80 8.62 2.58 -24.90
N VAL A 81 9.47 1.55 -24.84
CA VAL A 81 9.78 0.82 -23.61
C VAL A 81 11.26 0.96 -23.30
N LEU A 82 11.55 1.43 -22.08
CA LEU A 82 12.87 1.61 -21.48
C LEU A 82 13.20 0.39 -20.60
N PRO A 83 14.07 -0.53 -21.04
CA PRO A 83 14.62 -1.54 -20.14
C PRO A 83 15.53 -0.91 -19.08
N ASP A 84 15.93 -1.69 -18.08
CA ASP A 84 16.94 -1.30 -17.09
C ASP A 84 18.19 -0.66 -17.72
N GLY A 85 18.62 0.46 -17.16
CA GLY A 85 19.81 1.17 -17.63
C GLY A 85 19.93 2.60 -17.10
N GLU A 86 21.13 3.17 -17.20
CA GLU A 86 21.33 4.61 -17.07
C GLU A 86 21.39 5.23 -18.47
N TYR A 87 20.43 6.08 -18.81
CA TYR A 87 20.34 6.70 -20.14
C TYR A 87 20.68 8.17 -20.04
N ALA A 88 21.61 8.66 -20.86
CA ALA A 88 21.89 10.09 -20.93
C ALA A 88 20.79 10.78 -21.75
N ILE A 89 20.19 11.84 -21.19
CA ILE A 89 19.16 12.63 -21.87
C ILE A 89 19.49 14.12 -21.75
N ARG A 90 19.29 14.89 -22.83
CA ARG A 90 19.37 16.36 -22.77
C ARG A 90 17.98 16.95 -22.63
N ASP A 91 17.14 16.77 -23.64
CA ASP A 91 15.75 17.19 -23.65
C ASP A 91 14.96 16.56 -24.80
N VAL A 92 13.81 15.96 -24.49
CA VAL A 92 12.84 15.45 -25.48
C VAL A 92 11.55 16.26 -25.36
N ASN A 93 11.09 16.82 -26.48
CA ASN A 93 9.86 17.61 -26.51
C ASN A 93 9.04 17.21 -27.75
N LEU A 94 8.02 16.40 -27.55
CA LEU A 94 7.16 15.86 -28.60
C LEU A 94 5.80 16.59 -28.57
N GLU A 95 5.21 16.80 -29.75
CA GLU A 95 3.98 17.57 -29.91
C GLU A 95 2.97 16.79 -30.76
N ASP A 96 1.68 16.96 -30.45
CA ASP A 96 0.54 16.48 -31.23
C ASP A 96 0.52 14.95 -31.50
N MET A 97 0.99 14.14 -30.53
CA MET A 97 0.98 12.68 -30.61
C MET A 97 -0.36 12.08 -30.17
N GLU A 98 -0.81 11.02 -30.84
CA GLU A 98 -2.03 10.28 -30.47
C GLU A 98 -1.69 8.85 -30.04
N ARG A 99 -2.19 8.39 -28.89
CA ARG A 99 -1.91 7.03 -28.36
C ARG A 99 -0.41 6.75 -28.29
N PHE A 100 0.33 7.63 -27.61
CA PHE A 100 1.79 7.58 -27.51
C PHE A 100 2.25 7.48 -26.07
N GLY A 101 3.23 6.62 -25.81
CA GLY A 101 3.76 6.44 -24.47
C GLY A 101 5.25 6.16 -24.40
N ILE A 102 5.86 6.54 -23.27
CA ILE A 102 7.21 6.16 -22.86
C ILE A 102 7.10 5.52 -21.48
N VAL A 103 7.47 4.25 -21.38
CA VAL A 103 7.31 3.47 -20.14
C VAL A 103 8.57 2.72 -19.77
N GLY A 104 8.82 2.52 -18.49
CA GLY A 104 9.75 1.50 -18.02
C GLY A 104 9.30 0.10 -18.41
N ALA A 105 10.26 -0.79 -18.65
CA ALA A 105 9.95 -2.21 -18.73
C ALA A 105 9.44 -2.70 -17.37
N GLU A 106 8.60 -3.73 -17.40
CA GLU A 106 8.09 -4.38 -16.20
C GLU A 106 9.25 -4.87 -15.30
N GLY A 107 9.16 -4.58 -14.00
CA GLY A 107 10.21 -4.86 -13.02
C GLY A 107 11.51 -4.05 -13.19
N ALA A 108 11.58 -3.08 -14.10
CA ALA A 108 12.78 -2.26 -14.33
C ALA A 108 12.72 -0.89 -13.61
N ASP A 109 13.88 -0.37 -13.21
CA ASP A 109 14.08 1.04 -12.79
C ASP A 109 15.02 1.75 -13.77
N PRO A 110 14.57 2.08 -14.99
CA PRO A 110 15.36 2.87 -15.92
C PRO A 110 15.60 4.29 -15.41
N ARG A 111 16.84 4.75 -15.53
CA ARG A 111 17.33 6.02 -14.98
C ARG A 111 17.75 6.98 -16.09
N LEU A 112 16.95 7.99 -16.35
CA LEU A 112 17.21 9.03 -17.34
C LEU A 112 18.00 10.19 -16.71
N VAL A 113 19.29 10.25 -17.00
CA VAL A 113 20.24 11.19 -16.39
C VAL A 113 20.32 12.48 -17.20
N CYS A 114 19.90 13.59 -16.58
CA CYS A 114 19.99 14.93 -17.17
C CYS A 114 21.44 15.32 -17.47
N GLN A 115 21.74 15.61 -18.74
CA GLN A 115 23.06 16.06 -19.19
C GLN A 115 23.22 17.58 -19.20
N GLU A 116 22.11 18.32 -19.17
CA GLU A 116 22.09 19.78 -19.14
C GLU A 116 21.02 20.31 -18.19
N GLN A 117 21.17 21.59 -17.80
CA GLN A 117 20.12 22.34 -17.13
C GLN A 117 19.15 22.90 -18.17
N VAL A 118 17.92 22.40 -18.16
CA VAL A 118 16.86 22.74 -19.12
C VAL A 118 15.57 23.12 -18.40
N PHE A 119 14.62 23.73 -19.10
CA PHE A 119 13.31 24.03 -18.54
C PHE A 119 12.49 22.73 -18.36
N THR A 120 12.39 21.95 -19.44
CA THR A 120 11.79 20.62 -19.50
C THR A 120 12.81 19.64 -20.07
N VAL A 121 12.99 18.50 -19.40
CA VAL A 121 13.84 17.40 -19.90
C VAL A 121 13.02 16.40 -20.71
N LEU A 122 11.73 16.27 -20.39
CA LEU A 122 10.80 15.46 -21.14
C LEU A 122 9.44 16.17 -21.15
N SER A 123 8.92 16.48 -22.32
CA SER A 123 7.57 17.01 -22.45
C SER A 123 6.78 16.44 -23.62
N LEU A 124 5.50 16.22 -23.38
CA LEU A 124 4.50 15.88 -24.38
C LEU A 124 3.48 17.03 -24.44
N GLY A 125 3.37 17.69 -25.59
CA GLY A 125 2.44 18.80 -25.82
C GLY A 125 1.35 18.43 -26.83
N GLY A 126 0.15 18.98 -26.67
CA GLY A 126 -0.98 18.66 -27.54
C GLY A 126 -1.38 17.19 -27.47
N GLY A 127 -1.98 16.67 -28.53
CA GLY A 127 -2.31 15.23 -28.64
C GLY A 127 -3.32 14.70 -27.61
N SER A 128 -3.55 13.39 -27.61
CA SER A 128 -4.39 12.70 -26.63
C SER A 128 -3.97 11.24 -26.45
N ASP A 129 -4.46 10.61 -25.38
CA ASP A 129 -4.08 9.25 -24.97
C ASP A 129 -2.57 9.11 -24.75
N LEU A 130 -2.01 10.02 -23.95
CA LEU A 130 -0.57 10.09 -23.69
C LEU A 130 -0.17 9.35 -22.40
N LEU A 131 0.97 8.66 -22.40
CA LEU A 131 1.45 7.91 -21.24
C LEU A 131 2.94 8.16 -20.92
N LEU A 132 3.26 8.55 -19.69
CA LEU A 132 4.60 8.48 -19.13
C LEU A 132 4.56 7.61 -17.87
N GLU A 133 5.38 6.55 -17.79
CA GLU A 133 5.29 5.60 -16.67
C GLU A 133 6.61 4.94 -16.26
N GLY A 134 6.86 4.81 -14.95
CA GLY A 134 7.80 3.81 -14.42
C GLY A 134 9.28 4.06 -14.72
N PHE A 135 9.74 5.30 -14.54
CA PHE A 135 11.16 5.62 -14.70
C PHE A 135 11.60 6.77 -13.79
N THR A 136 12.91 6.81 -13.51
CA THR A 136 13.54 7.84 -12.69
C THR A 136 14.25 8.87 -13.55
N ILE A 137 14.01 10.16 -13.32
CA ILE A 137 14.82 11.25 -13.87
C ILE A 137 15.88 11.64 -12.84
N VAL A 138 17.15 11.49 -13.20
CA VAL A 138 18.30 11.75 -12.33
C VAL A 138 18.89 13.13 -12.58
N GLN A 139 18.91 13.94 -11.53
CA GLN A 139 19.37 15.32 -11.49
C GLN A 139 20.66 15.41 -10.69
N ARG A 140 21.77 15.66 -11.39
CA ARG A 140 23.10 15.74 -10.76
C ARG A 140 23.96 16.77 -11.47
N ASN A 141 25.02 17.22 -10.81
CA ASN A 141 25.99 18.18 -11.36
C ASN A 141 25.38 19.54 -11.79
N GLY A 142 24.27 19.96 -11.18
CA GLY A 142 23.58 21.20 -11.55
C GLY A 142 22.67 21.08 -12.78
N ASN A 143 22.47 19.87 -13.31
CA ASN A 143 21.56 19.59 -14.40
C ASN A 143 20.22 19.10 -13.86
N SER A 144 19.15 19.76 -14.28
CA SER A 144 17.77 19.46 -13.91
C SER A 144 16.82 19.93 -15.01
N GLY A 145 15.57 19.49 -14.94
CA GLY A 145 14.52 19.84 -15.90
C GLY A 145 13.19 19.23 -15.51
N ALA A 146 12.08 19.90 -15.80
CA ALA A 146 10.75 19.39 -15.48
C ALA A 146 10.36 18.23 -16.41
N VAL A 147 9.51 17.32 -15.91
CA VAL A 147 8.70 16.42 -16.75
C VAL A 147 7.33 17.06 -16.94
N GLY A 148 6.77 17.08 -18.15
CA GLY A 148 5.46 17.70 -18.31
C GLY A 148 4.60 17.14 -19.43
N ILE A 149 3.29 17.21 -19.21
CA ILE A 149 2.27 16.89 -20.21
C ILE A 149 1.31 18.07 -20.29
N ASP A 150 1.35 18.81 -21.39
CA ASP A 150 0.40 19.88 -21.71
C ASP A 150 -0.49 19.37 -22.86
N SER A 151 -1.40 18.43 -22.55
CA SER A 151 -2.14 17.66 -23.55
C SER A 151 -3.36 18.41 -24.13
N ALA A 152 -3.81 18.01 -25.33
CA ALA A 152 -5.12 18.42 -25.83
C ALA A 152 -6.24 17.55 -25.22
N GLY A 153 -6.02 16.25 -25.01
CA GLY A 153 -7.00 15.31 -24.45
C GLY A 153 -6.47 14.53 -23.24
N ASP A 154 -6.85 13.25 -23.15
CA ASP A 154 -6.54 12.41 -22.00
C ASP A 154 -5.04 12.12 -21.86
N PHE A 155 -4.55 12.06 -20.62
CA PHE A 155 -3.17 11.63 -20.37
C PHE A 155 -2.99 10.94 -19.02
N GLN A 156 -1.89 10.20 -18.90
CA GLN A 156 -1.47 9.54 -17.66
C GLN A 156 0.04 9.74 -17.44
N CYS A 157 0.42 10.12 -16.23
CA CYS A 157 1.80 10.26 -15.77
C CYS A 157 1.95 9.54 -14.43
N ARG A 158 2.59 8.37 -14.43
CA ARG A 158 2.56 7.44 -13.29
C ARG A 158 3.97 7.01 -12.88
N ASN A 159 4.22 6.80 -11.59
CA ASN A 159 5.46 6.19 -11.10
C ASN A 159 6.75 6.89 -11.62
N ILE A 160 6.73 8.23 -11.70
CA ILE A 160 7.90 9.01 -12.13
C ILE A 160 8.59 9.62 -10.92
N ARG A 161 9.85 9.28 -10.70
CA ARG A 161 10.68 9.85 -9.64
C ARG A 161 11.66 10.88 -10.18
N LYS A 162 11.80 12.01 -9.47
CA LYS A 162 12.89 12.98 -9.63
C LYS A 162 13.93 12.70 -8.53
N ASP A 163 15.09 12.20 -8.92
CA ASP A 163 16.21 11.94 -7.99
C ASP A 163 17.21 13.09 -8.06
N GLY A 164 17.39 13.82 -6.96
CA GLY A 164 18.27 14.97 -6.84
C GLY A 164 17.55 16.32 -6.93
N VAL A 165 18.24 17.36 -6.44
CA VAL A 165 17.74 18.74 -6.33
C VAL A 165 17.49 19.39 -7.70
N HIS A 166 16.48 20.26 -7.77
CA HIS A 166 16.14 21.07 -8.93
C HIS A 166 16.88 22.42 -8.91
N TYR A 167 17.12 23.04 -10.07
CA TYR A 167 17.87 24.29 -10.16
C TYR A 167 17.20 25.33 -11.09
N LEU A 168 17.56 26.59 -10.88
CA LEU A 168 17.23 27.73 -11.76
C LEU A 168 15.72 27.90 -12.04
N ASP A 169 15.29 27.49 -13.24
CA ASP A 169 13.99 27.83 -13.80
C ASP A 169 13.10 26.59 -13.99
N SER A 170 13.51 25.40 -13.52
CA SER A 170 12.74 24.14 -13.64
C SER A 170 12.06 23.75 -12.33
N GLY A 171 10.75 23.50 -12.40
CA GLY A 171 10.04 22.72 -11.36
C GLY A 171 10.25 21.22 -11.55
N ALA A 172 9.61 20.39 -10.74
CA ALA A 172 9.65 18.94 -10.95
C ALA A 172 8.71 18.51 -12.07
N PHE A 173 7.46 18.96 -12.03
CA PHE A 173 6.41 18.55 -12.93
C PHE A 173 5.52 19.69 -13.42
N ARG A 174 4.94 19.50 -14.60
CA ARG A 174 4.00 20.45 -15.21
C ARG A 174 2.87 19.74 -15.95
N PHE A 175 1.63 20.17 -15.72
CA PHE A 175 0.46 19.54 -16.34
C PHE A 175 -0.59 20.54 -16.82
N SER A 176 -1.26 20.22 -17.92
CA SER A 176 -2.58 20.76 -18.28
C SER A 176 -3.28 19.93 -19.36
N ILE A 177 -4.58 20.20 -19.50
CA ILE A 177 -5.47 19.56 -20.48
C ILE A 177 -6.24 20.67 -21.20
N GLY A 178 -6.24 20.63 -22.54
CA GLY A 178 -6.90 21.63 -23.37
C GLY A 178 -8.41 21.41 -23.57
N ASP A 179 -8.86 20.17 -23.63
CA ASP A 179 -10.28 19.79 -23.76
C ASP A 179 -10.97 19.77 -22.38
N GLU A 180 -12.21 20.25 -22.33
CA GLU A 180 -13.02 20.33 -21.10
C GLU A 180 -13.61 18.96 -20.70
N ASP A 181 -13.75 18.05 -21.66
CA ASP A 181 -14.29 16.71 -21.43
C ASP A 181 -13.21 15.65 -21.14
N ALA A 182 -11.93 16.04 -21.15
CA ALA A 182 -10.79 15.14 -21.00
C ALA A 182 -10.26 15.06 -19.56
N MET A 183 -9.59 13.95 -19.26
CA MET A 183 -9.08 13.60 -17.93
C MET A 183 -7.56 13.34 -17.95
N GLY A 184 -6.88 13.86 -16.93
CA GLY A 184 -5.47 13.63 -16.69
C GLY A 184 -5.26 12.95 -15.34
N VAL A 185 -4.42 11.94 -15.32
CA VAL A 185 -4.02 11.23 -14.10
C VAL A 185 -2.53 11.45 -13.86
N VAL A 186 -2.20 11.94 -12.67
CA VAL A 186 -0.83 12.04 -12.16
C VAL A 186 -0.76 11.22 -10.89
N GLU A 187 0.01 10.15 -10.91
CA GLU A 187 -0.01 9.16 -9.84
C GLU A 187 1.41 8.79 -9.43
N ASN A 188 1.63 8.68 -8.11
CA ASN A 188 2.91 8.27 -7.52
C ASN A 188 4.13 9.00 -8.13
N CYS A 189 3.95 10.29 -8.42
CA CYS A 189 5.03 11.14 -8.90
C CYS A 189 5.75 11.75 -7.70
N ALA A 190 7.08 11.63 -7.68
CA ALA A 190 7.89 11.98 -6.52
C ALA A 190 9.01 12.97 -6.86
N ALA A 191 9.20 13.97 -6.00
CA ALA A 191 10.33 14.88 -5.99
C ALA A 191 10.71 15.24 -4.54
N PRO A 192 11.41 14.34 -3.84
CA PRO A 192 11.69 14.48 -2.40
C PRO A 192 12.86 15.42 -2.08
N ASP A 193 13.77 15.62 -3.04
CA ASP A 193 15.02 16.37 -2.79
C ASP A 193 14.87 17.88 -2.94
N GLY A 194 13.70 18.36 -3.36
CA GLY A 194 13.37 19.77 -3.44
C GLY A 194 14.18 20.58 -4.44
N PHE A 195 14.38 21.85 -4.11
CA PHE A 195 14.96 22.85 -5.00
C PHE A 195 16.21 23.48 -4.37
N ALA A 196 17.28 23.59 -5.15
CA ALA A 196 18.50 24.26 -4.74
C ALA A 196 18.29 25.76 -4.64
N THR A 197 18.46 26.31 -3.44
CA THR A 197 18.21 27.71 -3.09
C THR A 197 18.66 28.71 -4.15
N ASN A 198 17.71 29.46 -4.73
CA ASN A 198 17.99 30.58 -5.61
C ASN A 198 17.45 31.90 -5.01
N PRO A 199 18.31 32.80 -4.50
CA PRO A 199 17.85 34.03 -3.86
C PRO A 199 17.44 35.15 -4.85
N GLU A 200 17.69 34.98 -6.16
CA GLU A 200 17.55 36.06 -7.15
C GLU A 200 16.34 35.90 -8.12
N GLU A 201 15.71 34.73 -8.21
CA GLU A 201 14.67 34.46 -9.21
C GLU A 201 13.36 33.89 -8.63
N ASN A 202 12.34 33.83 -9.48
CA ASN A 202 11.01 33.38 -9.11
C ASN A 202 10.98 31.85 -9.13
N ASP A 203 11.26 31.25 -7.97
CA ASP A 203 11.36 29.80 -7.78
C ASP A 203 10.09 29.07 -8.23
N LYS A 204 10.28 27.89 -8.83
CA LYS A 204 9.18 27.07 -9.35
C LYS A 204 8.59 26.19 -8.26
N ALA A 205 7.30 25.91 -8.41
CA ALA A 205 6.63 24.89 -7.63
C ALA A 205 7.17 23.49 -7.98
N GLY A 206 7.00 22.53 -7.07
CA GLY A 206 7.25 21.12 -7.37
C GLY A 206 6.38 20.69 -8.55
N ILE A 207 5.07 20.91 -8.45
CA ILE A 207 4.11 20.67 -9.52
C ILE A 207 3.43 21.99 -9.89
N PHE A 208 3.38 22.30 -11.19
CA PHE A 208 2.64 23.45 -11.72
C PHE A 208 1.52 23.02 -12.69
N VAL A 209 0.29 23.43 -12.39
CA VAL A 209 -0.85 23.29 -13.32
C VAL A 209 -1.04 24.59 -14.09
N ASN A 210 -0.95 24.49 -15.42
CA ASN A 210 -1.04 25.64 -16.31
C ASN A 210 -2.47 26.20 -16.33
N LYS A 211 -2.61 27.53 -16.42
CA LYS A 211 -3.92 28.21 -16.48
C LYS A 211 -4.80 27.79 -17.66
N ARG A 212 -4.26 27.12 -18.67
CA ARG A 212 -5.02 26.60 -19.81
C ARG A 212 -5.76 25.29 -19.51
N HIS A 213 -5.56 24.70 -18.34
CA HIS A 213 -6.25 23.49 -17.94
C HIS A 213 -7.76 23.71 -17.88
N ALA A 214 -8.48 23.02 -18.75
CA ALA A 214 -9.93 23.09 -18.92
C ALA A 214 -10.65 21.81 -18.47
N GLY A 215 -10.03 20.63 -18.69
CA GLY A 215 -10.57 19.33 -18.26
C GLY A 215 -10.38 19.04 -16.77
N GLU A 216 -10.37 17.76 -16.41
CA GLU A 216 -10.26 17.29 -15.03
C GLU A 216 -8.89 16.66 -14.75
N LEU A 217 -8.23 17.06 -13.66
CA LEU A 217 -6.89 16.56 -13.31
C LEU A 217 -6.86 15.96 -11.91
N TRP A 218 -6.41 14.71 -11.82
CA TRP A 218 -6.27 13.97 -10.58
C TRP A 218 -4.82 13.74 -10.20
N PHE A 219 -4.51 14.00 -8.93
CA PHE A 219 -3.23 13.68 -8.30
C PHE A 219 -3.43 12.60 -7.24
N TYR A 220 -2.80 11.44 -7.42
CA TYR A 220 -2.84 10.31 -6.49
C TYR A 220 -1.47 10.09 -5.86
N SER A 221 -1.41 9.99 -4.53
CA SER A 221 -0.23 9.53 -3.77
C SER A 221 1.11 10.16 -4.17
N CYS A 222 1.12 11.45 -4.54
CA CYS A 222 2.36 12.15 -4.93
C CYS A 222 3.20 12.55 -3.70
N HIS A 223 4.54 12.51 -3.80
CA HIS A 223 5.46 13.01 -2.77
C HIS A 223 6.24 14.22 -3.27
N ILE A 224 5.95 15.40 -2.76
CA ILE A 224 6.63 16.64 -3.13
C ILE A 224 7.16 17.35 -1.90
N GLU A 225 8.48 17.55 -1.87
CA GLU A 225 9.16 18.09 -0.69
C GLU A 225 10.19 19.17 -1.02
N GLY A 226 10.34 20.16 -0.13
CA GLY A 226 11.49 21.06 -0.14
C GLY A 226 11.52 22.13 -1.24
N PHE A 227 10.38 22.50 -1.83
CA PHE A 227 10.33 23.56 -2.84
C PHE A 227 10.16 24.97 -2.22
N GLN A 228 10.89 25.95 -2.76
CA GLN A 228 10.84 27.36 -2.32
C GLN A 228 9.53 28.07 -2.70
N ASP A 229 8.77 27.55 -3.68
CA ASP A 229 7.39 27.99 -3.97
C ASP A 229 6.36 27.00 -3.39
N ASN A 230 5.44 26.46 -4.18
CA ASN A 230 4.41 25.53 -3.70
C ASN A 230 4.88 24.09 -3.93
N GLY A 231 4.39 23.13 -3.14
CA GLY A 231 4.45 21.72 -3.52
C GLY A 231 3.61 21.51 -4.78
N LEU A 232 2.29 21.74 -4.68
CA LEU A 232 1.38 21.84 -5.82
C LEU A 232 0.87 23.28 -6.02
N TYR A 233 1.14 23.86 -7.19
CA TYR A 233 0.53 25.09 -7.66
C TYR A 233 -0.54 24.79 -8.70
N ALA A 234 -1.80 24.69 -8.26
CA ALA A 234 -2.96 24.43 -9.11
C ALA A 234 -4.08 25.49 -9.00
N SER A 235 -3.79 26.67 -8.46
CA SER A 235 -4.76 27.79 -8.46
C SER A 235 -4.79 28.61 -9.75
N ALA A 236 -3.84 28.42 -10.67
CA ALA A 236 -3.75 29.22 -11.88
C ALA A 236 -4.95 29.07 -12.83
N PRO A 237 -5.52 27.86 -13.06
CA PRO A 237 -6.69 27.67 -13.91
C PRO A 237 -7.90 28.43 -13.37
N GLY A 238 -8.30 28.20 -12.12
CA GLY A 238 -9.43 28.96 -11.57
C GLY A 238 -9.20 30.44 -11.34
N THR A 239 -7.97 30.90 -11.07
CA THR A 239 -7.74 32.34 -10.82
C THR A 239 -7.66 33.17 -12.10
N TYR A 240 -7.13 32.62 -13.20
CA TYR A 240 -6.76 33.40 -14.39
C TYR A 240 -7.02 32.69 -15.73
N GLY A 241 -7.69 31.55 -15.71
CA GLY A 241 -7.66 30.57 -16.78
C GLY A 241 -9.01 29.94 -17.07
N GLU A 242 -8.97 28.71 -17.58
CA GLU A 242 -10.14 27.97 -18.07
C GLU A 242 -10.92 27.22 -16.96
N ASP A 243 -10.48 27.34 -15.70
CA ASP A 243 -11.19 26.82 -14.51
C ASP A 243 -11.39 25.30 -14.45
N GLY A 244 -10.58 24.50 -15.15
CA GLY A 244 -10.61 23.03 -15.06
C GLY A 244 -10.36 22.53 -13.63
N PRO A 245 -11.20 21.62 -13.09
CA PRO A 245 -11.12 21.15 -11.72
C PRO A 245 -9.87 20.29 -11.47
N VAL A 246 -9.29 20.47 -10.29
CA VAL A 246 -8.10 19.72 -9.84
C VAL A 246 -8.40 19.02 -8.52
N HIS A 247 -8.08 17.73 -8.46
CA HIS A 247 -8.33 16.85 -7.33
C HIS A 247 -7.04 16.24 -6.81
N VAL A 248 -6.83 16.27 -5.49
CA VAL A 248 -5.73 15.58 -4.80
C VAL A 248 -6.31 14.49 -3.92
N ARG A 249 -5.78 13.27 -4.02
CA ARG A 249 -6.06 12.13 -3.15
C ARG A 249 -4.74 11.55 -2.63
N GLY A 250 -4.53 11.58 -1.31
CA GLY A 250 -3.31 11.02 -0.74
C GLY A 250 -2.08 11.93 -0.90
N GLY A 251 -0.93 11.31 -0.62
CA GLY A 251 0.39 11.88 -0.88
C GLY A 251 0.97 12.71 0.25
N LEU A 252 2.30 12.87 0.19
CA LEU A 252 3.11 13.65 1.12
C LEU A 252 3.49 15.00 0.52
N TRP A 253 3.08 16.07 1.19
CA TRP A 253 3.36 17.45 0.76
C TRP A 253 4.17 18.16 1.85
N LYS A 254 5.49 18.03 1.80
CA LYS A 254 6.35 18.33 2.96
C LYS A 254 7.25 19.54 2.75
N ASN A 255 7.34 20.40 3.76
CA ASN A 255 8.30 21.49 3.86
C ASN A 255 8.42 22.35 2.57
N ASN A 256 7.27 22.68 1.98
CA ASN A 256 7.18 23.59 0.83
C ASN A 256 6.83 25.00 1.31
N ASN A 257 7.54 26.03 0.83
CA ASN A 257 7.49 27.35 1.46
C ASN A 257 6.17 28.12 1.25
N ILE A 258 5.65 28.30 0.04
CA ILE A 258 4.43 29.13 -0.16
C ILE A 258 3.16 28.38 0.24
N SER A 259 3.11 27.08 -0.07
CA SER A 259 2.15 26.12 0.47
C SER A 259 2.50 24.70 0.06
N GLY A 260 2.12 23.71 0.87
CA GLY A 260 2.12 22.31 0.43
C GLY A 260 1.22 22.11 -0.78
N ILE A 261 -0.09 22.38 -0.62
CA ILE A 261 -1.09 22.25 -1.69
C ILE A 261 -1.79 23.59 -1.92
N ARG A 262 -1.95 23.98 -3.19
CA ARG A 262 -2.68 25.19 -3.55
C ARG A 262 -3.64 25.00 -4.72
N LEU A 263 -4.94 25.04 -4.43
CA LEU A 263 -6.01 24.91 -5.42
C LEU A 263 -6.75 26.23 -5.63
N GLY A 264 -7.50 26.32 -6.72
CA GLY A 264 -8.31 27.52 -7.01
C GLY A 264 -9.39 27.37 -8.08
N SER A 265 -9.47 26.24 -8.78
CA SER A 265 -10.55 25.95 -9.73
C SER A 265 -11.83 25.53 -9.04
N THR A 266 -12.98 25.91 -9.58
CA THR A 266 -14.31 25.51 -9.07
C THR A 266 -14.39 23.98 -8.90
N GLY A 267 -14.99 23.50 -7.80
CA GLY A 267 -15.16 22.06 -7.56
C GLY A 267 -13.91 21.28 -7.15
N SER A 268 -12.73 21.92 -7.09
CA SER A 268 -11.48 21.28 -6.68
C SER A 268 -11.51 20.67 -5.26
N THR A 269 -10.85 19.53 -5.08
CA THR A 269 -10.81 18.80 -3.80
C THR A 269 -9.41 18.43 -3.33
N VAL A 270 -9.21 18.38 -2.01
CA VAL A 270 -8.06 17.74 -1.35
C VAL A 270 -8.59 16.69 -0.39
N LYS A 271 -8.19 15.44 -0.57
CA LYS A 271 -8.64 14.32 0.27
C LYS A 271 -7.47 13.43 0.69
N ASN A 272 -7.51 12.88 1.91
CA ASN A 272 -6.55 11.86 2.38
C ASN A 272 -5.09 12.33 2.34
N ALA A 273 -4.83 13.65 2.29
CA ALA A 273 -3.48 14.17 2.05
C ALA A 273 -2.79 14.49 3.37
N VAL A 274 -1.49 14.17 3.45
CA VAL A 274 -0.63 14.52 4.58
C VAL A 274 0.25 15.70 4.21
N VAL A 275 0.09 16.81 4.92
CA VAL A 275 0.81 18.06 4.66
C VAL A 275 1.62 18.44 5.88
N VAL A 276 2.94 18.51 5.71
CA VAL A 276 3.90 18.65 6.82
C VAL A 276 4.73 19.90 6.65
N ASN A 277 4.78 20.73 7.69
CA ASN A 277 5.63 21.90 7.81
C ASN A 277 6.32 21.85 9.18
N ASP A 278 7.38 21.05 9.29
CA ASP A 278 8.09 20.77 10.54
C ASP A 278 9.56 21.21 10.55
N ASP A 279 10.12 21.57 9.39
CA ASP A 279 11.48 22.09 9.27
C ASP A 279 11.51 23.52 8.72
N THR A 280 12.66 24.19 8.84
CA THR A 280 12.96 25.42 8.13
C THR A 280 12.99 25.20 6.62
N VAL A 281 12.44 26.16 5.90
CA VAL A 281 12.48 26.20 4.43
C VAL A 281 13.28 27.42 4.01
N GLU A 282 13.97 27.30 2.89
CA GLU A 282 14.72 28.40 2.30
C GLU A 282 13.77 29.50 1.82
N GLU A 283 14.16 30.76 2.02
CA GLU A 283 13.28 31.90 1.73
C GLU A 283 13.09 32.09 0.23
N PHE A 284 11.85 32.38 -0.19
CA PHE A 284 11.54 32.86 -1.54
C PHE A 284 11.53 34.38 -1.54
N ALA A 285 12.40 35.06 -2.29
CA ALA A 285 12.42 36.51 -2.41
C ALA A 285 12.32 37.27 -1.05
N ASN A 286 13.02 36.78 -0.01
CA ASN A 286 12.93 37.23 1.40
C ASN A 286 11.54 37.10 2.04
N THR A 287 10.75 36.14 1.57
CA THR A 287 9.39 35.86 2.02
C THR A 287 9.29 34.39 2.42
N THR A 288 9.13 34.16 3.72
CA THR A 288 8.64 32.88 4.24
C THR A 288 7.15 33.01 4.51
N ASN A 289 6.35 32.13 3.92
CA ASN A 289 4.89 32.31 3.93
C ASN A 289 4.14 30.98 3.92
N ARG A 290 4.55 30.07 4.81
CA ARG A 290 4.12 28.68 4.87
C ARG A 290 2.65 28.51 5.18
N ARG A 291 2.05 27.60 4.43
CA ARG A 291 0.67 27.13 4.59
C ARG A 291 0.67 25.64 4.32
N GLY A 292 -0.14 24.88 5.02
CA GLY A 292 -0.38 23.50 4.63
C GLY A 292 -1.18 23.48 3.32
N ILE A 293 -2.49 23.68 3.44
CA ILE A 293 -3.42 23.72 2.31
C ILE A 293 -3.89 25.16 2.09
N ARG A 294 -3.82 25.62 0.84
CA ARG A 294 -4.23 26.97 0.45
C ARG A 294 -5.30 26.94 -0.62
N MET A 295 -6.49 27.38 -0.25
CA MET A 295 -7.56 27.65 -1.19
C MET A 295 -7.45 29.10 -1.65
N ARG A 296 -7.12 29.29 -2.93
CA ARG A 296 -7.09 30.60 -3.57
C ARG A 296 -8.17 30.61 -4.63
N SER A 297 -9.40 30.81 -4.19
CA SER A 297 -10.53 30.64 -5.08
C SER A 297 -11.23 31.95 -5.40
N PRO A 298 -11.46 32.26 -6.68
CA PRO A 298 -12.51 33.19 -7.05
C PRO A 298 -13.91 32.56 -6.99
N GLN A 299 -14.04 31.23 -6.92
CA GLN A 299 -15.27 30.47 -7.16
C GLN A 299 -15.50 29.39 -6.07
N GLY A 300 -16.55 28.57 -6.14
CA GLY A 300 -17.03 27.77 -5.01
C GLY A 300 -16.91 26.25 -5.13
N ASP A 301 -17.54 25.58 -4.18
CA ASP A 301 -17.79 24.13 -4.09
C ASP A 301 -16.56 23.25 -3.86
N HIS A 302 -15.61 23.75 -3.06
CA HIS A 302 -14.42 22.99 -2.70
C HIS A 302 -14.64 22.03 -1.53
N VAL A 303 -13.82 20.99 -1.48
CA VAL A 303 -13.78 20.03 -0.36
C VAL A 303 -12.34 19.84 0.11
N ILE A 304 -12.10 20.01 1.40
CA ILE A 304 -10.91 19.51 2.10
C ILE A 304 -11.43 18.46 3.10
N GLU A 305 -10.97 17.22 2.98
CA GLU A 305 -11.57 16.09 3.70
C GLU A 305 -10.53 15.07 4.11
N ASN A 306 -10.60 14.60 5.36
CA ASN A 306 -9.73 13.52 5.83
C ASN A 306 -8.24 13.82 5.62
N CYS A 307 -7.81 15.04 5.97
CA CYS A 307 -6.42 15.46 5.80
C CYS A 307 -5.72 15.62 7.14
N ASP A 308 -4.44 15.24 7.15
CA ASP A 308 -3.51 15.46 8.24
C ASP A 308 -2.64 16.67 7.93
N VAL A 309 -2.69 17.69 8.78
CA VAL A 309 -1.90 18.92 8.59
C VAL A 309 -1.05 19.19 9.81
N ILE A 310 0.25 18.98 9.67
CA ILE A 310 1.25 19.22 10.72
C ILE A 310 1.93 20.55 10.44
N GLN A 311 1.67 21.56 11.26
CA GLN A 311 2.22 22.91 11.16
C GLN A 311 3.03 23.22 12.43
N LYS A 312 4.31 22.85 12.45
CA LYS A 312 5.21 23.07 13.60
C LYS A 312 6.17 24.25 13.39
N ALA A 313 6.66 24.43 12.17
CA ALA A 313 7.68 25.43 11.88
C ALA A 313 7.08 26.74 11.34
N GLY A 314 7.63 27.88 11.81
CA GLY A 314 7.27 29.24 11.39
C GLY A 314 8.44 30.00 10.75
N PRO A 315 8.21 31.14 10.05
CA PRO A 315 6.94 31.85 9.89
C PRO A 315 5.88 31.08 9.09
N ALA A 316 4.64 31.08 9.58
CA ALA A 316 3.50 30.45 8.94
C ALA A 316 2.33 31.44 8.81
N ASP A 317 1.42 31.18 7.87
CA ASP A 317 0.20 31.95 7.64
C ASP A 317 -1.08 31.16 7.94
N GLY A 318 -0.96 29.88 8.29
CA GLY A 318 -2.03 29.01 8.79
C GLY A 318 -1.89 27.60 8.23
N ALA A 319 -2.37 26.59 8.98
CA ALA A 319 -2.31 25.21 8.53
C ALA A 319 -3.22 25.01 7.30
N ILE A 320 -4.46 25.50 7.36
CA ILE A 320 -5.34 25.67 6.21
C ILE A 320 -5.65 27.15 6.03
N VAL A 321 -5.47 27.67 4.82
CA VAL A 321 -5.73 29.08 4.50
C VAL A 321 -6.72 29.21 3.36
N ILE A 322 -7.84 29.86 3.66
CA ILE A 322 -8.90 30.16 2.71
C ILE A 322 -8.81 31.63 2.34
N ARG A 323 -8.60 31.94 1.07
CA ARG A 323 -8.64 33.30 0.53
C ARG A 323 -9.77 33.42 -0.49
N THR A 324 -10.83 34.11 -0.07
CA THR A 324 -12.11 34.19 -0.78
C THR A 324 -12.46 35.64 -1.08
N PRO A 325 -12.49 36.05 -2.35
CA PRO A 325 -13.33 37.17 -2.74
C PRO A 325 -14.81 36.75 -2.70
N GLU A 326 -15.19 35.56 -3.24
CA GLU A 326 -16.60 35.18 -3.50
C GLU A 326 -16.87 33.63 -3.60
N GLY A 327 -16.18 32.75 -2.84
CA GLY A 327 -16.25 31.27 -3.02
C GLY A 327 -16.80 30.47 -1.82
N SER A 328 -17.32 29.26 -2.07
CA SER A 328 -17.81 28.29 -1.07
C SER A 328 -16.92 27.04 -0.92
N GLY A 329 -17.05 26.33 0.20
CA GLY A 329 -16.40 25.03 0.41
C GLY A 329 -16.58 24.47 1.81
N VAL A 330 -16.14 23.22 2.01
CA VAL A 330 -16.19 22.54 3.30
C VAL A 330 -14.82 21.99 3.68
N VAL A 331 -14.48 22.12 4.97
CA VAL A 331 -13.34 21.43 5.59
C VAL A 331 -13.89 20.41 6.59
N ARG A 332 -13.62 19.11 6.41
CA ARG A 332 -14.18 18.10 7.31
C ARG A 332 -13.27 16.92 7.61
N ASN A 333 -13.47 16.29 8.76
CA ASN A 333 -12.70 15.11 9.20
C ASN A 333 -11.19 15.38 9.16
N CYS A 334 -10.71 16.57 9.53
CA CYS A 334 -9.28 16.90 9.43
C CYS A 334 -8.63 16.89 10.81
N ARG A 335 -7.40 16.38 10.86
CA ARG A 335 -6.53 16.39 12.03
C ARG A 335 -5.43 17.43 11.81
N ILE A 336 -5.33 18.41 12.69
CA ILE A 336 -4.41 19.53 12.54
C ILE A 336 -3.59 19.68 13.82
N ARG A 337 -2.29 19.41 13.71
CA ARG A 337 -1.33 19.77 14.74
C ARG A 337 -0.72 21.12 14.43
N ASN A 338 -0.96 22.12 15.27
CA ASN A 338 -0.43 23.46 15.06
C ASN A 338 0.36 23.94 16.28
N GLU A 339 1.66 24.20 16.07
CA GLU A 339 2.56 24.76 17.09
C GLU A 339 2.94 26.23 16.77
N THR A 340 2.30 26.83 15.75
CA THR A 340 2.60 28.19 15.31
C THR A 340 1.59 29.23 15.79
N ASP A 341 1.97 30.50 15.80
CA ASP A 341 1.10 31.65 16.12
C ASP A 341 0.01 31.93 15.06
N ALA A 342 0.02 31.21 13.94
CA ALA A 342 -1.00 31.36 12.90
C ALA A 342 -2.18 30.45 13.18
N ALA A 343 -3.40 30.92 12.92
CA ALA A 343 -4.61 30.12 13.09
C ALA A 343 -4.55 28.78 12.35
N ALA A 344 -5.06 27.72 12.98
CA ALA A 344 -5.21 26.39 12.38
C ALA A 344 -6.01 26.46 11.07
N ILE A 345 -7.16 27.13 11.07
CA ILE A 345 -7.89 27.46 9.83
C ILE A 345 -8.05 28.98 9.74
N ARG A 346 -7.27 29.58 8.85
CA ARG A 346 -7.26 31.03 8.63
C ARG A 346 -8.14 31.43 7.46
N LEU A 347 -8.95 32.45 7.69
CA LEU A 347 -9.75 33.10 6.66
C LEU A 347 -9.12 34.44 6.24
N LYS A 348 -9.04 34.68 4.93
CA LYS A 348 -8.59 35.92 4.31
C LYS A 348 -9.66 36.43 3.35
N GLY A 349 -10.74 36.97 3.92
CA GLY A 349 -11.90 37.41 3.15
C GLY A 349 -13.17 37.32 3.99
N ASP A 350 -14.30 37.14 3.31
CA ASP A 350 -15.58 36.84 3.93
C ASP A 350 -15.73 35.32 4.13
N ALA A 351 -16.42 34.94 5.20
CA ALA A 351 -16.66 33.55 5.59
C ALA A 351 -17.90 32.95 4.90
N GLU A 352 -18.72 33.78 4.22
CA GLU A 352 -19.91 33.33 3.50
C GLU A 352 -19.56 32.19 2.53
N GLY A 353 -20.30 31.07 2.63
CA GLY A 353 -20.13 29.89 1.79
C GLY A 353 -19.15 28.84 2.32
N TRP A 354 -18.41 29.12 3.40
CA TRP A 354 -17.51 28.14 4.03
C TRP A 354 -18.04 27.58 5.34
N SER A 355 -17.77 26.29 5.56
CA SER A 355 -18.01 25.64 6.85
C SER A 355 -16.92 24.62 7.18
N ALA A 356 -16.78 24.30 8.46
CA ALA A 356 -16.02 23.17 8.92
C ALA A 356 -16.80 22.27 9.87
N ASN A 357 -16.50 20.97 9.85
CA ASN A 357 -17.06 20.01 10.78
C ASN A 357 -16.06 18.89 11.09
N ASP A 358 -16.18 18.24 12.25
CA ASP A 358 -15.41 17.05 12.60
C ASP A 358 -13.90 17.33 12.51
N LEU A 359 -13.41 18.25 13.34
CA LEU A 359 -12.01 18.64 13.37
C LEU A 359 -11.34 18.18 14.67
N SER A 360 -10.15 17.61 14.55
CA SER A 360 -9.24 17.36 15.66
C SER A 360 -8.10 18.38 15.61
N LEU A 361 -7.95 19.21 16.64
CA LEU A 361 -6.93 20.27 16.68
C LEU A 361 -6.01 20.08 17.89
N THR A 362 -4.74 19.81 17.64
CA THR A 362 -3.71 19.55 18.65
C THR A 362 -2.55 20.55 18.55
N GLY A 363 -1.67 20.57 19.56
CA GLY A 363 -0.49 21.43 19.63
C GLY A 363 -0.66 22.72 20.45
N ASP A 364 0.47 23.37 20.74
CA ASP A 364 0.56 24.52 21.66
C ASP A 364 0.30 25.88 20.99
N GLY A 365 0.05 25.90 19.67
CA GLY A 365 -0.11 27.10 18.86
C GLY A 365 -1.54 27.70 18.86
N ASP A 366 -1.82 28.55 17.86
CA ASP A 366 -3.14 29.13 17.66
C ASP A 366 -4.11 28.12 17.00
N LEU A 367 -4.92 27.44 17.81
CA LEU A 367 -5.94 26.47 17.37
C LEU A 367 -7.27 27.12 16.90
N SER A 368 -7.25 28.40 16.54
CA SER A 368 -8.46 29.09 16.06
C SER A 368 -8.90 28.65 14.66
N VAL A 369 -10.23 28.58 14.49
CA VAL A 369 -10.90 28.30 13.22
C VAL A 369 -11.73 29.52 12.86
N GLN A 370 -11.43 30.15 11.72
CA GLN A 370 -11.99 31.46 11.33
C GLN A 370 -13.16 31.37 10.34
N ILE A 371 -13.73 30.19 10.19
CA ILE A 371 -14.97 29.92 9.44
C ILE A 371 -16.00 29.26 10.38
N PRO A 372 -17.31 29.29 10.06
CA PRO A 372 -18.33 28.57 10.82
C PRO A 372 -17.94 27.10 11.01
N ALA A 373 -17.86 26.64 12.26
CA ALA A 373 -17.39 25.29 12.57
C ALA A 373 -18.31 24.58 13.58
N SER A 374 -18.42 23.26 13.44
CA SER A 374 -19.14 22.37 14.36
C SER A 374 -18.30 21.13 14.65
N ASN A 375 -18.59 20.41 15.75
CA ASN A 375 -17.84 19.23 16.21
C ASN A 375 -16.30 19.41 16.12
N VAL A 376 -15.74 20.31 16.93
CA VAL A 376 -14.29 20.58 16.94
C VAL A 376 -13.70 20.20 18.28
N CYS A 377 -12.88 19.15 18.30
CA CYS A 377 -12.03 18.78 19.42
C CYS A 377 -10.81 19.72 19.47
N ARG A 378 -10.41 20.16 20.66
CA ARG A 378 -9.18 20.93 20.90
C ARG A 378 -8.43 20.45 22.13
N GLY A 379 -7.13 20.26 22.00
CA GLY A 379 -6.24 19.92 23.11
C GLY A 379 -5.58 18.56 22.94
N GLU A 380 -4.88 18.12 23.99
CA GLU A 380 -4.04 16.91 23.98
C GLU A 380 -4.85 15.61 23.89
N ASP A 381 -6.14 15.63 24.28
CA ASP A 381 -7.03 14.45 24.24
C ASP A 381 -7.64 14.22 22.84
N CYS A 382 -7.34 15.07 21.87
CA CYS A 382 -7.85 14.96 20.52
C CYS A 382 -6.93 14.09 19.66
N GLU A 383 -7.49 13.43 18.65
CA GLU A 383 -6.76 12.61 17.70
C GLU A 383 -5.62 13.41 17.03
N GLU A 384 -4.38 12.96 17.20
CA GLU A 384 -3.22 13.59 16.54
C GLU A 384 -3.21 13.24 15.05
N PRO A 385 -2.61 14.09 14.20
CA PRO A 385 -2.37 13.72 12.82
C PRO A 385 -1.49 12.48 12.70
N GLU A 386 -1.74 11.66 11.68
CA GLU A 386 -0.92 10.49 11.40
C GLU A 386 0.55 10.86 11.15
N SER A 387 1.47 9.96 11.52
CA SER A 387 2.89 10.15 11.22
C SER A 387 3.10 10.08 9.72
N TYR A 388 3.87 11.01 9.15
CA TYR A 388 4.26 10.86 7.74
C TYR A 388 5.23 9.70 7.52
N ASP A 389 5.86 9.17 8.58
CA ASP A 389 6.71 7.97 8.51
C ASP A 389 5.89 6.69 8.31
N SER A 390 4.57 6.73 8.55
CA SER A 390 3.65 5.61 8.27
C SER A 390 2.91 5.78 6.95
N LEU A 391 3.25 6.80 6.14
CA LEU A 391 2.65 6.96 4.83
C LEU A 391 3.01 5.80 3.91
N PRO A 392 2.08 5.42 3.01
CA PRO A 392 2.37 4.45 1.99
C PRO A 392 3.61 4.77 1.16
N ASP A 393 4.55 3.84 1.15
CA ASP A 393 5.79 3.87 0.38
C ASP A 393 5.91 2.68 -0.58
N ARG A 394 4.95 1.74 -0.51
CA ARG A 394 4.87 0.55 -1.36
C ARG A 394 3.64 0.60 -2.25
N THR A 395 3.72 -0.11 -3.37
CA THR A 395 2.63 -0.22 -4.34
C THR A 395 2.09 -1.64 -4.35
N LEU A 396 0.78 -1.77 -4.48
CA LEU A 396 0.06 -3.03 -4.67
C LEU A 396 -0.82 -2.86 -5.91
N ARG A 397 -0.74 -3.81 -6.83
CA ARG A 397 -1.58 -3.87 -8.02
C ARG A 397 -2.20 -5.25 -8.14
N ILE A 398 -3.50 -5.31 -8.33
CA ILE A 398 -4.27 -6.55 -8.41
C ILE A 398 -4.92 -6.57 -9.79
N GLU A 399 -4.62 -7.56 -10.62
CA GLU A 399 -5.14 -7.68 -11.98
C GLU A 399 -6.05 -8.90 -12.10
N ALA A 400 -7.19 -8.74 -12.79
CA ALA A 400 -8.06 -9.85 -13.14
C ALA A 400 -7.40 -10.76 -14.20
N VAL A 401 -7.48 -12.08 -14.02
CA VAL A 401 -7.01 -13.08 -14.99
C VAL A 401 -8.20 -13.65 -15.82
N GLY A 402 -9.15 -12.78 -16.16
CA GLY A 402 -10.22 -13.06 -17.12
C GLY A 402 -11.64 -13.16 -16.55
N GLU A 403 -11.82 -13.75 -15.36
CA GLU A 403 -13.12 -13.77 -14.66
C GLU A 403 -13.24 -12.62 -13.65
N ASP A 404 -14.46 -12.34 -13.21
CA ASP A 404 -14.73 -11.35 -12.16
C ASP A 404 -14.29 -11.95 -10.83
N VAL A 405 -13.38 -11.27 -10.12
CA VAL A 405 -12.82 -11.72 -8.85
C VAL A 405 -12.95 -10.62 -7.81
N ASP A 406 -13.62 -10.94 -6.72
CA ASP A 406 -13.63 -10.12 -5.51
C ASP A 406 -12.36 -10.42 -4.71
N TYR A 407 -11.78 -9.42 -4.06
CA TYR A 407 -10.64 -9.58 -3.18
C TYR A 407 -10.79 -8.78 -1.89
N GLU A 408 -10.05 -9.21 -0.88
CA GLU A 408 -9.82 -8.50 0.37
C GLU A 408 -8.32 -8.49 0.65
N VAL A 409 -7.76 -7.30 0.89
CA VAL A 409 -6.36 -7.14 1.27
C VAL A 409 -6.26 -6.34 2.55
N THR A 410 -5.49 -6.85 3.50
CA THR A 410 -5.17 -6.15 4.76
C THR A 410 -3.68 -5.92 4.84
N VAL A 411 -3.30 -4.71 5.25
CA VAL A 411 -1.90 -4.34 5.51
C VAL A 411 -1.71 -3.97 6.98
N SER A 412 -0.48 -4.06 7.47
CA SER A 412 -0.12 -3.66 8.83
C SER A 412 0.03 -2.14 9.01
N GLY A 413 0.13 -1.39 7.92
CA GLY A 413 0.27 0.06 7.91
C GLY A 413 -0.93 0.80 7.32
N ALA A 414 -0.67 1.98 6.75
CA ALA A 414 -1.68 2.78 6.08
C ALA A 414 -1.98 2.20 4.70
N LEU A 415 -3.23 2.31 4.23
CA LEU A 415 -3.66 1.88 2.91
C LEU A 415 -4.41 3.01 2.20
N ASN A 416 -3.99 3.32 0.97
CA ASN A 416 -4.58 4.37 0.15
C ASN A 416 -4.92 3.83 -1.23
N ARG A 417 -6.03 4.33 -1.78
CA ARG A 417 -6.46 4.00 -3.14
C ARG A 417 -5.51 4.58 -4.18
N GLY A 418 -5.13 3.77 -5.16
CA GLY A 418 -4.53 4.22 -6.41
C GLY A 418 -5.56 4.71 -7.40
N SER A 419 -5.12 5.03 -8.62
CA SER A 419 -6.02 5.63 -9.61
C SER A 419 -6.81 4.61 -10.41
N ASP A 420 -6.33 3.37 -10.47
CA ASP A 420 -7.03 2.27 -11.14
C ASP A 420 -8.07 1.61 -10.23
N ALA A 421 -7.91 1.69 -8.90
CA ALA A 421 -8.92 1.23 -7.97
C ALA A 421 -10.21 2.07 -8.04
N GLU A 422 -11.33 1.37 -8.11
CA GLU A 422 -12.60 1.89 -8.55
C GLU A 422 -13.40 2.49 -7.38
N ALA A 423 -14.47 3.23 -7.69
CA ALA A 423 -15.32 3.81 -6.63
C ALA A 423 -16.06 2.74 -5.80
N GLY A 424 -16.16 1.51 -6.32
CA GLY A 424 -16.78 0.35 -5.68
C GLY A 424 -15.90 -0.31 -4.62
N ASP A 425 -14.59 -0.15 -4.71
CA ASP A 425 -13.67 -0.65 -3.69
C ASP A 425 -13.87 0.18 -2.43
N ASP A 426 -13.98 -0.48 -1.29
CA ASP A 426 -14.08 0.17 0.01
C ASP A 426 -12.74 0.05 0.73
N ILE A 427 -12.28 1.15 1.30
CA ILE A 427 -11.07 1.15 2.14
C ILE A 427 -11.51 1.56 3.54
N ASP A 428 -11.40 0.64 4.48
CA ASP A 428 -11.65 0.88 5.90
C ASP A 428 -10.34 0.67 6.69
N GLY A 429 -9.75 1.77 7.14
CA GLY A 429 -8.45 1.76 7.80
C GLY A 429 -7.34 1.18 6.93
N SER A 430 -6.84 0.01 7.31
CA SER A 430 -5.76 -0.72 6.64
C SER A 430 -6.26 -1.89 5.78
N THR A 431 -7.57 -1.98 5.53
CA THR A 431 -8.18 -3.05 4.74
C THR A 431 -8.86 -2.46 3.50
N ALA A 432 -8.62 -3.06 2.35
CA ALA A 432 -9.37 -2.79 1.13
C ALA A 432 -10.16 -4.02 0.70
N ILE A 433 -11.43 -3.81 0.36
CA ILE A 433 -12.32 -4.81 -0.21
C ILE A 433 -12.75 -4.29 -1.57
N GLY A 434 -12.47 -5.05 -2.62
CA GLY A 434 -12.72 -4.62 -3.99
C GLY A 434 -12.99 -5.78 -4.92
N GLY A 435 -13.09 -5.49 -6.21
CA GLY A 435 -13.29 -6.54 -7.21
C GLY A 435 -12.86 -6.12 -8.61
N VAL A 436 -12.01 -6.95 -9.21
CA VAL A 436 -11.50 -6.75 -10.57
C VAL A 436 -12.25 -7.63 -11.57
N SER A 437 -12.49 -7.13 -12.78
CA SER A 437 -13.23 -7.85 -13.82
C SER A 437 -12.55 -7.83 -15.19
N GLY A 438 -12.63 -8.94 -15.92
CA GLY A 438 -12.11 -9.06 -17.29
C GLY A 438 -10.59 -8.83 -17.40
N THR A 439 -10.19 -7.63 -17.81
CA THR A 439 -8.78 -7.17 -17.87
C THR A 439 -8.55 -5.93 -17.01
N GLY A 440 -9.44 -5.68 -16.05
CA GLY A 440 -9.33 -4.59 -15.09
C GLY A 440 -8.24 -4.87 -14.06
N SER A 441 -7.79 -3.80 -13.42
CA SER A 441 -6.84 -3.88 -12.32
C SER A 441 -7.17 -2.81 -11.30
N ASP A 442 -6.91 -3.11 -10.04
CA ASP A 442 -7.01 -2.16 -8.94
C ASP A 442 -5.64 -1.92 -8.34
N ASP A 443 -5.32 -0.66 -8.09
CA ASP A 443 -4.05 -0.23 -7.51
C ASP A 443 -4.26 0.36 -6.12
N PHE A 444 -3.33 0.08 -5.22
CA PHE A 444 -3.25 0.62 -3.87
C PHE A 444 -1.83 1.03 -3.53
N TYR A 445 -1.73 1.96 -2.59
CA TYR A 445 -0.49 2.33 -1.92
C TYR A 445 -0.59 1.91 -0.48
N PHE A 446 0.40 1.18 0.01
CA PHE A 446 0.45 0.78 1.40
C PHE A 446 1.80 1.03 2.08
N SER A 447 1.79 1.05 3.42
CA SER A 447 3.00 0.94 4.24
C SER A 447 2.96 -0.33 5.07
N GLY A 448 4.13 -0.79 5.52
CA GLY A 448 4.26 -2.05 6.25
C GLY A 448 4.20 -3.27 5.34
N GLU A 449 3.50 -4.30 5.79
CA GLU A 449 3.43 -5.62 5.15
C GLU A 449 1.97 -6.00 4.89
N ILE A 450 1.74 -6.77 3.82
CA ILE A 450 0.44 -7.39 3.56
C ILE A 450 0.29 -8.51 4.60
N SER A 451 -0.68 -8.35 5.50
CA SER A 451 -0.95 -9.32 6.56
C SER A 451 -2.02 -10.33 6.16
N ASN A 452 -2.90 -9.97 5.22
CA ASN A 452 -3.88 -10.88 4.63
C ASN A 452 -4.13 -10.54 3.17
N PHE A 453 -4.30 -11.55 2.34
CA PHE A 453 -4.79 -11.42 0.98
C PHE A 453 -5.71 -12.60 0.66
N GLU A 454 -6.97 -12.30 0.36
CA GLU A 454 -7.96 -13.27 -0.04
C GLU A 454 -8.57 -12.85 -1.38
N SER A 455 -8.82 -13.82 -2.25
CA SER A 455 -9.53 -13.60 -3.51
C SER A 455 -10.55 -14.70 -3.77
N SER A 456 -11.65 -14.36 -4.44
CA SER A 456 -12.68 -15.33 -4.82
C SER A 456 -12.31 -16.18 -6.05
N GLY A 457 -11.13 -15.95 -6.62
CA GLY A 457 -10.68 -16.53 -7.88
C GLY A 457 -9.26 -16.10 -8.25
N PRO A 458 -8.74 -16.52 -9.42
CA PRO A 458 -7.37 -16.24 -9.82
C PRO A 458 -7.16 -14.75 -10.16
N VAL A 459 -6.18 -14.15 -9.52
CA VAL A 459 -5.71 -12.76 -9.73
C VAL A 459 -4.18 -12.77 -9.86
N ALA A 460 -3.65 -11.87 -10.67
CA ALA A 460 -2.22 -11.58 -10.65
C ALA A 460 -2.00 -10.42 -9.69
N VAL A 461 -1.13 -10.59 -8.70
CA VAL A 461 -0.87 -9.57 -7.68
C VAL A 461 0.57 -9.12 -7.81
N PHE A 462 0.78 -7.82 -7.86
CA PHE A 462 2.10 -7.22 -7.96
C PHE A 462 2.35 -6.33 -6.76
N VAL A 463 3.47 -6.55 -6.09
CA VAL A 463 3.95 -5.69 -5.01
C VAL A 463 5.22 -5.02 -5.47
N ASP A 464 5.25 -3.70 -5.48
CA ASP A 464 6.39 -2.91 -5.94
C ASP A 464 6.83 -3.24 -7.38
N GLY A 465 5.85 -3.68 -8.21
CA GLY A 465 6.05 -4.07 -9.59
C GLY A 465 6.55 -5.51 -9.79
N GLU A 466 6.79 -6.26 -8.72
CA GLU A 466 7.14 -7.68 -8.76
C GLU A 466 5.89 -8.52 -8.53
N GLU A 467 5.63 -9.50 -9.40
CA GLU A 467 4.52 -10.43 -9.23
C GLU A 467 4.75 -11.28 -7.97
N VAL A 468 3.78 -11.26 -7.06
CA VAL A 468 3.79 -12.04 -5.82
C VAL A 468 2.66 -13.05 -5.89
N ASP A 469 3.02 -14.32 -5.77
CA ASP A 469 2.05 -15.41 -5.70
C ASP A 469 1.53 -15.52 -4.26
N PHE A 470 0.27 -15.11 -4.06
CA PHE A 470 -0.46 -15.33 -2.80
C PHE A 470 -1.25 -16.65 -2.80
N GLY A 471 -1.06 -17.49 -3.83
CA GLY A 471 -1.81 -18.70 -4.08
C GLY A 471 -3.16 -18.42 -4.72
N SER A 472 -3.64 -19.35 -5.56
CA SER A 472 -5.07 -19.41 -5.89
C SER A 472 -5.80 -20.06 -4.70
N PRO A 473 -7.01 -19.63 -4.33
CA PRO A 473 -7.77 -20.26 -3.22
C PRO A 473 -8.00 -21.78 -3.40
N ASP A 474 -7.89 -22.29 -4.64
CA ASP A 474 -8.02 -23.71 -4.97
C ASP A 474 -6.67 -24.46 -5.10
N GLN A 475 -5.54 -23.75 -5.01
CA GLN A 475 -4.20 -24.29 -5.20
C GLN A 475 -3.47 -24.39 -3.84
N PRO A 476 -2.88 -25.55 -3.51
CA PRO A 476 -2.07 -25.66 -2.30
C PRO A 476 -0.83 -24.75 -2.31
N PRO A 477 -0.36 -24.26 -1.14
CA PRO A 477 0.60 -23.15 -1.05
C PRO A 477 2.06 -23.53 -1.34
N ASN A 478 2.43 -24.82 -1.31
CA ASN A 478 3.80 -25.26 -1.56
C ASN A 478 3.96 -25.86 -2.95
N THR A 479 5.17 -25.76 -3.52
CA THR A 479 5.57 -26.40 -4.78
C THR A 479 6.67 -27.42 -4.54
N ILE A 480 6.61 -28.55 -5.24
CA ILE A 480 7.72 -29.48 -5.39
C ILE A 480 8.02 -29.66 -6.88
N ARG A 481 9.27 -29.45 -7.28
CA ARG A 481 9.76 -29.70 -8.63
C ARG A 481 10.82 -30.80 -8.60
N ILE A 482 10.72 -31.75 -9.52
CA ILE A 482 11.59 -32.92 -9.61
C ILE A 482 12.21 -32.96 -11.01
N ASP A 483 13.53 -32.78 -11.10
CA ASP A 483 14.26 -32.80 -12.36
C ASP A 483 15.13 -34.06 -12.47
N ALA A 484 15.19 -34.66 -13.66
CA ALA A 484 16.06 -35.79 -13.94
C ALA A 484 17.55 -35.38 -13.97
N VAL A 485 18.42 -36.14 -13.29
CA VAL A 485 19.87 -36.00 -13.42
C VAL A 485 20.42 -37.14 -14.29
N GLY A 486 20.30 -36.98 -15.61
CA GLY A 486 20.89 -37.89 -16.59
C GLY A 486 19.88 -38.82 -17.29
N GLU A 487 19.95 -40.13 -17.02
CA GLU A 487 18.98 -41.11 -17.57
C GLU A 487 17.64 -41.02 -16.80
N GLY A 488 16.57 -41.62 -17.34
CA GLY A 488 15.24 -41.53 -16.72
C GLY A 488 15.17 -42.20 -15.35
N VAL A 489 14.47 -41.55 -14.42
CA VAL A 489 14.32 -41.95 -13.02
C VAL A 489 12.85 -41.87 -12.61
N ASP A 490 12.35 -42.97 -12.06
CA ASP A 490 11.03 -43.04 -11.45
C ASP A 490 11.09 -42.54 -10.00
N TYR A 491 10.04 -41.86 -9.56
CA TYR A 491 9.87 -41.36 -8.19
C TYR A 491 8.45 -41.63 -7.67
N GLU A 492 8.33 -41.67 -6.35
CA GLU A 492 7.07 -41.69 -5.61
C GLU A 492 7.22 -40.81 -4.37
N PHE A 493 6.27 -39.92 -4.11
CA PHE A 493 6.26 -39.13 -2.89
C PHE A 493 4.86 -38.96 -2.31
N THR A 494 4.79 -38.79 -0.99
CA THR A 494 3.54 -38.59 -0.26
C THR A 494 3.63 -37.34 0.60
N VAL A 495 2.57 -36.54 0.62
CA VAL A 495 2.45 -35.36 1.48
C VAL A 495 1.40 -35.55 2.58
N SER A 496 1.50 -34.74 3.64
CA SER A 496 0.52 -34.74 4.74
C SER A 496 -0.79 -34.03 4.42
N GLY A 497 -0.80 -33.12 3.43
CA GLY A 497 -1.98 -32.38 3.00
C GLY A 497 -2.48 -32.76 1.59
N ASP A 498 -3.17 -31.82 0.96
CA ASP A 498 -3.66 -31.94 -0.41
C ASP A 498 -2.50 -31.88 -1.42
N LEU A 499 -2.62 -32.63 -2.52
CA LEU A 499 -1.65 -32.72 -3.60
C LEU A 499 -2.34 -32.52 -4.96
N GLN A 500 -1.79 -31.66 -5.79
CA GLN A 500 -2.29 -31.35 -7.14
C GLN A 500 -1.13 -31.32 -8.14
N ALA A 501 -1.43 -31.69 -9.39
CA ALA A 501 -0.44 -31.65 -10.48
C ALA A 501 -0.14 -30.19 -10.87
N GLY A 502 1.13 -29.88 -11.10
CA GLY A 502 1.58 -28.61 -11.67
C GLY A 502 1.53 -28.59 -13.20
N PRO A 503 1.81 -27.44 -13.83
CA PRO A 503 1.78 -27.25 -15.28
C PRO A 503 2.77 -28.13 -16.07
N ASP A 504 3.88 -28.53 -15.46
CA ASP A 504 4.94 -29.37 -16.04
C ASP A 504 4.80 -30.85 -15.63
N ALA A 505 3.83 -31.23 -14.79
CA ALA A 505 3.46 -32.63 -14.61
C ALA A 505 2.99 -33.23 -15.95
N ASP A 506 3.73 -34.23 -16.45
CA ASP A 506 3.44 -34.89 -17.72
C ASP A 506 2.10 -35.69 -17.67
N GLN A 507 1.75 -36.40 -18.76
CA GLN A 507 0.56 -37.27 -18.81
C GLN A 507 0.80 -38.69 -18.26
N GLY A 508 1.97 -38.94 -17.68
CA GLY A 508 2.40 -40.24 -17.15
C GLY A 508 2.13 -40.43 -15.65
N GLU A 509 1.83 -39.33 -14.96
CA GLU A 509 1.81 -39.18 -13.52
C GLU A 509 0.45 -39.60 -12.96
N GLU A 510 0.45 -40.41 -11.90
CA GLU A 510 -0.74 -40.83 -11.19
C GLU A 510 -0.74 -40.19 -9.80
N ILE A 511 -1.71 -39.32 -9.54
CA ILE A 511 -1.99 -38.79 -8.20
C ILE A 511 -3.14 -39.61 -7.60
N ASP A 512 -2.89 -40.28 -6.47
CA ASP A 512 -3.89 -40.97 -5.66
C ASP A 512 -3.94 -40.36 -4.26
N GLY A 513 -4.90 -39.45 -4.04
CA GLY A 513 -4.99 -38.71 -2.78
C GLY A 513 -3.81 -37.75 -2.61
N SER A 514 -2.99 -37.98 -1.58
CA SER A 514 -1.81 -37.18 -1.25
C SER A 514 -0.50 -37.80 -1.73
N THR A 515 -0.55 -38.80 -2.62
CA THR A 515 0.62 -39.49 -3.17
C THR A 515 0.70 -39.27 -4.67
N ALA A 516 1.89 -38.92 -5.17
CA ALA A 516 2.21 -38.85 -6.59
C ALA A 516 3.24 -39.92 -6.96
N ILE A 517 2.99 -40.58 -8.10
CA ILE A 517 3.90 -41.56 -8.71
C ILE A 517 4.17 -41.11 -10.14
N GLY A 518 5.44 -40.93 -10.49
CA GLY A 518 5.85 -40.37 -11.78
C GLY A 518 7.25 -40.80 -12.20
N GLY A 519 7.70 -40.31 -13.36
CA GLY A 519 9.03 -40.63 -13.86
C GLY A 519 9.56 -39.60 -14.85
N VAL A 520 10.67 -38.97 -14.48
CA VAL A 520 11.33 -37.92 -15.27
C VAL A 520 12.45 -38.48 -16.12
N GLY A 521 12.74 -37.88 -17.29
CA GLY A 521 13.85 -38.33 -18.13
C GLY A 521 14.37 -37.32 -19.14
N GLY A 522 15.70 -37.27 -19.31
CA GLY A 522 16.33 -36.36 -20.27
C GLY A 522 16.47 -34.94 -19.71
N THR A 523 15.72 -33.99 -20.24
CA THR A 523 15.66 -32.59 -19.74
C THR A 523 14.27 -32.20 -19.28
N SER A 524 13.36 -33.16 -19.09
CA SER A 524 12.06 -32.90 -18.48
C SER A 524 12.16 -32.99 -16.96
N GLY A 525 11.34 -32.19 -16.29
CA GLY A 525 11.07 -32.26 -14.87
C GLY A 525 9.57 -32.10 -14.65
N ASP A 526 9.09 -32.63 -13.53
CA ASP A 526 7.69 -32.57 -13.15
C ASP A 526 7.53 -31.61 -11.96
N ASP A 527 6.38 -30.95 -11.87
CA ASP A 527 6.03 -30.09 -10.75
C ASP A 527 4.65 -30.41 -10.16
N PHE A 528 4.50 -30.16 -8.86
CA PHE A 528 3.26 -30.39 -8.12
C PHE A 528 3.05 -29.29 -7.09
N TYR A 529 1.78 -29.01 -6.80
CA TYR A 529 1.35 -28.15 -5.70
C TYR A 529 0.91 -29.01 -4.52
N PHE A 530 1.37 -28.70 -3.32
CA PHE A 530 0.96 -29.43 -2.12
C PHE A 530 0.76 -28.55 -0.89
N SER A 531 0.00 -29.05 0.08
CA SER A 531 -0.10 -28.48 1.42
C SER A 531 0.49 -29.46 2.45
N GLY A 532 0.89 -28.93 3.60
CA GLY A 532 1.66 -29.72 4.57
C GLY A 532 3.09 -29.98 4.09
N GLU A 533 3.62 -31.17 4.37
CA GLU A 533 5.03 -31.53 4.17
C GLU A 533 5.16 -32.85 3.41
N VAL A 534 6.34 -33.10 2.80
CA VAL A 534 6.68 -34.39 2.17
C VAL A 534 7.03 -35.42 3.24
N THR A 535 6.12 -36.35 3.47
CA THR A 535 6.22 -37.40 4.50
C THR A 535 6.92 -38.67 4.04
N ASP A 536 6.98 -38.91 2.72
CA ASP A 536 7.72 -40.02 2.12
C ASP A 536 8.25 -39.58 0.75
N PHE A 537 9.47 -39.98 0.40
CA PHE A 537 10.08 -39.69 -0.90
C PHE A 537 10.97 -40.85 -1.33
N GLN A 538 10.61 -41.51 -2.43
CA GLN A 538 11.29 -42.68 -2.98
C GLN A 538 11.71 -42.42 -4.42
N ARG A 539 12.89 -42.93 -4.81
CA ARG A 539 13.46 -42.76 -6.15
C ARG A 539 14.37 -43.93 -6.52
N ASP A 540 14.40 -44.26 -7.80
CA ASP A 540 15.25 -45.33 -8.34
C ASP A 540 16.58 -44.82 -8.95
N GLY A 541 16.89 -43.53 -8.78
CA GLY A 541 18.08 -42.89 -9.34
C GLY A 541 18.32 -41.44 -8.88
N PRO A 542 19.36 -40.79 -9.43
CA PRO A 542 19.70 -39.41 -9.09
C PRO A 542 18.67 -38.41 -9.65
N LEU A 543 18.16 -37.54 -8.77
CA LEU A 543 17.23 -36.45 -9.08
C LEU A 543 17.77 -35.15 -8.47
N ALA A 544 17.38 -34.02 -9.04
CA ALA A 544 17.44 -32.73 -8.36
C ALA A 544 15.99 -32.38 -7.95
N VAL A 545 15.79 -32.06 -6.68
CA VAL A 545 14.45 -31.78 -6.12
C VAL A 545 14.47 -30.38 -5.54
N PHE A 546 13.42 -29.62 -5.82
CA PHE A 546 13.26 -28.26 -5.34
C PHE A 546 11.94 -28.15 -4.57
N ILE A 547 11.98 -27.54 -3.39
CA ILE A 547 10.79 -27.17 -2.63
C ILE A 547 10.70 -25.65 -2.64
N ASN A 548 9.59 -25.08 -3.10
CA ASN A 548 9.40 -23.62 -3.20
C ASN A 548 10.56 -22.92 -3.93
N GLY A 549 11.14 -23.58 -4.93
CA GLY A 549 12.27 -23.08 -5.73
C GLY A 549 13.67 -23.29 -5.12
N GLU A 550 13.79 -23.78 -3.89
CA GLU A 550 15.08 -24.09 -3.25
C GLU A 550 15.48 -25.56 -3.46
N GLU A 551 16.71 -25.81 -3.94
CA GLU A 551 17.22 -27.19 -4.14
C GLU A 551 17.45 -27.87 -2.79
N VAL A 552 16.77 -28.99 -2.56
CA VAL A 552 16.89 -29.81 -1.35
C VAL A 552 17.57 -31.14 -1.66
N ASP A 553 18.18 -31.76 -0.63
CA ASP A 553 18.68 -33.13 -0.76
C ASP A 553 17.49 -34.10 -0.79
N PRO A 554 17.28 -34.88 -1.86
CA PRO A 554 16.16 -35.82 -1.90
C PRO A 554 16.25 -36.87 -0.79
N ASP A 555 17.45 -37.17 -0.28
CA ASP A 555 17.65 -38.13 0.82
C ASP A 555 17.29 -37.54 2.20
N SER A 556 17.02 -36.22 2.29
CA SER A 556 16.44 -35.59 3.49
C SER A 556 14.92 -35.51 3.46
N LEU A 557 14.27 -35.92 2.35
CA LEU A 557 12.82 -35.98 2.23
C LEU A 557 12.33 -37.37 2.62
N GLY A 558 11.26 -37.47 3.42
CA GLY A 558 10.66 -38.76 3.77
C GLY A 558 11.46 -39.62 4.77
N THR A 559 12.53 -39.11 5.38
CA THR A 559 13.21 -39.81 6.47
C THR A 559 12.48 -39.55 7.79
N GLY A 560 11.46 -40.34 8.07
CA GLY A 560 10.69 -40.30 9.33
C GLY A 560 11.50 -40.71 10.58
N ASP A 561 12.59 -40.00 10.88
CA ASP A 561 13.35 -40.10 12.13
C ASP A 561 13.97 -38.76 12.60
N GLU A 562 13.80 -37.66 11.87
CA GLU A 562 13.75 -36.31 12.45
C GLU A 562 12.53 -35.65 11.82
N ASP A 563 11.48 -35.50 12.61
CA ASP A 563 10.26 -34.83 12.17
C ASP A 563 10.57 -33.33 12.06
N PRO A 564 10.60 -32.73 10.86
CA PRO A 564 10.84 -31.29 10.71
C PRO A 564 9.68 -30.45 11.28
N SER A 565 8.52 -31.08 11.56
CA SER A 565 7.43 -30.48 12.33
C SER A 565 7.63 -30.57 13.85
N ALA A 566 8.68 -31.24 14.32
CA ALA A 566 9.01 -31.30 15.74
C ALA A 566 9.58 -29.96 16.24
N ARG A 567 8.66 -29.14 16.72
CA ARG A 567 8.96 -27.88 17.41
C ARG A 567 9.50 -28.17 18.80
N THR A 568 10.22 -27.22 19.36
CA THR A 568 10.81 -27.35 20.70
C THR A 568 10.35 -26.24 21.62
N LEU A 569 9.65 -26.58 22.69
CA LEU A 569 9.30 -25.65 23.77
C LEU A 569 10.27 -25.82 24.93
N THR A 570 10.99 -24.76 25.28
CA THR A 570 11.99 -24.75 26.36
C THR A 570 11.64 -23.72 27.41
N ILE A 571 11.73 -24.10 28.68
CA ILE A 571 11.36 -23.27 29.83
C ILE A 571 12.58 -23.19 30.76
N GLU A 572 13.14 -22.00 30.93
CA GLU A 572 14.36 -21.76 31.72
C GLU A 572 14.08 -20.83 32.92
N ALA A 573 14.32 -21.34 34.14
CA ALA A 573 14.24 -20.57 35.36
C ALA A 573 15.63 -20.23 35.93
N PRO A 574 15.88 -18.97 36.35
CA PRO A 574 17.10 -18.61 37.07
C PRO A 574 17.23 -19.35 38.42
N ASP A 575 18.48 -19.49 38.89
CA ASP A 575 18.78 -20.10 40.20
C ASP A 575 17.96 -19.47 41.35
N GLY A 576 17.12 -20.28 42.00
CA GLY A 576 16.28 -19.86 43.13
C GLY A 576 14.89 -19.34 42.76
N VAL A 577 14.52 -19.39 41.47
CA VAL A 577 13.15 -19.17 40.98
C VAL A 577 12.47 -20.53 40.77
N GLN A 578 11.23 -20.67 41.24
CA GLN A 578 10.43 -21.89 41.09
C GLN A 578 9.10 -21.55 40.41
N ALA A 579 8.80 -22.18 39.27
CA ALA A 579 7.56 -22.00 38.53
C ALA A 579 6.99 -23.35 38.08
N GLU A 580 5.67 -23.44 38.10
CA GLU A 580 4.89 -24.58 37.58
C GLU A 580 4.28 -24.18 36.25
N TYR A 581 4.30 -25.08 35.27
CA TYR A 581 3.72 -24.86 33.95
C TYR A 581 2.84 -26.03 33.52
N THR A 582 1.88 -25.74 32.65
CA THR A 582 1.09 -26.76 31.95
C THR A 582 0.82 -26.29 30.53
N PHE A 583 0.97 -27.17 29.55
CA PHE A 583 0.64 -26.89 28.16
C PHE A 583 0.06 -28.11 27.46
N GLU A 584 -0.72 -27.88 26.41
CA GLU A 584 -1.30 -28.90 25.55
C GLU A 584 -0.94 -28.61 24.10
N VAL A 585 -0.68 -29.66 23.33
CA VAL A 585 -0.41 -29.57 21.90
C VAL A 585 -1.46 -30.37 21.12
N SER A 586 -1.68 -29.97 19.88
CA SER A 586 -2.57 -30.68 18.95
C SER A 586 -1.98 -32.02 18.48
N GLY A 587 -0.65 -32.17 18.55
CA GLY A 587 0.09 -33.36 18.16
C GLY A 587 0.66 -34.19 19.31
N ASP A 588 1.76 -34.89 19.04
CA ASP A 588 2.47 -35.71 20.03
C ASP A 588 3.52 -34.85 20.78
N VAL A 589 3.82 -35.20 22.04
CA VAL A 589 4.83 -34.50 22.85
C VAL A 589 5.71 -35.46 23.63
N GLU A 590 7.01 -35.19 23.64
CA GLU A 590 8.00 -35.90 24.43
C GLU A 590 9.04 -34.96 25.06
N LYS A 591 9.78 -35.46 26.07
CA LYS A 591 10.83 -34.66 26.73
C LYS A 591 12.07 -34.55 25.85
N SER A 592 12.66 -33.37 25.80
CA SER A 592 13.83 -33.04 24.99
C SER A 592 15.04 -32.62 25.84
N GLU A 593 16.24 -32.77 25.29
CA GLU A 593 17.50 -32.26 25.85
C GLU A 593 17.93 -30.91 25.22
N ALA A 594 17.08 -30.32 24.38
CA ALA A 594 17.38 -29.05 23.72
C ALA A 594 17.70 -27.95 24.74
N MET A 595 18.55 -27.01 24.32
CA MET A 595 19.08 -25.93 25.17
C MET A 595 19.79 -26.41 26.46
N GLY A 596 20.20 -27.69 26.52
CA GLY A 596 20.86 -28.28 27.68
C GLY A 596 19.90 -28.66 28.81
N ALA A 597 18.61 -28.81 28.49
CA ALA A 597 17.59 -29.27 29.42
C ALA A 597 17.86 -30.69 29.94
N SER A 598 17.37 -30.96 31.15
CA SER A 598 17.56 -32.27 31.78
C SER A 598 16.30 -33.12 31.71
N ILE A 599 16.37 -34.29 31.06
CA ILE A 599 15.25 -35.25 31.10
C ILE A 599 15.22 -35.92 32.47
N ASN A 600 14.23 -35.56 33.27
CA ASN A 600 14.04 -36.08 34.62
C ASN A 600 12.57 -36.44 34.87
N GLY A 601 12.28 -37.09 36.00
CA GLY A 601 10.93 -37.61 36.30
C GLY A 601 10.01 -36.64 37.05
N ASN A 602 10.32 -35.34 37.09
CA ASN A 602 9.51 -34.36 37.84
C ASN A 602 8.29 -33.87 37.06
N ASP A 603 8.34 -33.90 35.72
CA ASP A 603 7.22 -33.53 34.87
C ASP A 603 6.47 -34.77 34.38
N GLU A 604 5.16 -34.60 34.20
CA GLU A 604 4.23 -35.63 33.77
C GLU A 604 3.68 -35.28 32.38
N ILE A 605 3.64 -36.28 31.50
CA ILE A 605 3.01 -36.19 30.19
C ILE A 605 1.82 -37.17 30.20
N ASP A 606 0.61 -36.67 29.98
CA ASP A 606 -0.61 -37.47 29.83
C ASP A 606 -1.27 -37.16 28.48
N GLY A 607 -1.05 -38.03 27.50
CA GLY A 607 -1.44 -37.76 26.11
C GLY A 607 -0.59 -36.62 25.51
N SER A 608 -1.27 -35.58 25.03
CA SER A 608 -0.65 -34.36 24.48
C SER A 608 -0.53 -33.22 25.50
N THR A 609 -0.94 -33.45 26.76
CA THR A 609 -0.82 -32.47 27.85
C THR A 609 0.41 -32.74 28.70
N VAL A 610 1.15 -31.67 29.01
CA VAL A 610 2.34 -31.69 29.87
C VAL A 610 2.10 -30.85 31.11
N SER A 611 2.43 -31.37 32.29
CA SER A 611 2.49 -30.60 33.54
C SER A 611 3.87 -30.76 34.19
N GLY A 612 4.56 -29.63 34.42
CA GLY A 612 5.95 -29.64 34.89
C GLY A 612 6.29 -28.51 35.85
N GLN A 613 7.53 -28.54 36.36
CA GLN A 613 8.03 -27.51 37.27
C GLN A 613 9.54 -27.29 37.11
N VAL A 614 9.92 -26.04 36.91
CA VAL A 614 11.31 -25.58 36.99
C VAL A 614 11.61 -24.99 38.38
N ASN A 615 12.78 -25.29 38.96
CA ASN A 615 13.26 -24.76 40.26
C ASN A 615 14.75 -24.41 40.16
N GLY A 616 15.05 -23.39 39.37
CA GLY A 616 16.35 -23.22 38.74
C GLY A 616 16.61 -24.31 37.69
N GLY A 617 17.16 -23.94 36.53
CA GLY A 617 17.47 -24.87 35.44
C GLY A 617 16.46 -24.83 34.30
N THR A 618 16.56 -25.82 33.40
CA THR A 618 15.91 -25.81 32.10
C THR A 618 15.19 -27.13 31.84
N ASP A 619 13.93 -27.05 31.46
CA ASP A 619 13.14 -28.16 30.92
C ASP A 619 12.86 -27.90 29.44
N SER A 620 12.76 -28.95 28.64
CA SER A 620 12.49 -28.83 27.21
C SER A 620 11.65 -30.00 26.71
N TYR A 621 10.81 -29.74 25.70
CA TYR A 621 9.90 -30.70 25.10
C TYR A 621 9.93 -30.57 23.59
N SER A 622 9.97 -31.70 22.91
CA SER A 622 9.79 -31.79 21.47
C SER A 622 8.34 -32.19 21.20
N PHE A 623 7.67 -31.47 20.31
CA PHE A 623 6.26 -31.69 20.03
C PHE A 623 5.91 -31.41 18.57
N THR A 624 4.84 -32.03 18.09
CA THR A 624 4.29 -31.80 16.75
C THR A 624 2.96 -31.04 16.84
N GLY A 625 2.59 -30.37 15.75
CA GLY A 625 1.41 -29.51 15.70
C GLY A 625 1.57 -28.20 16.48
N ASP A 626 0.47 -27.52 16.73
CA ASP A 626 0.44 -26.26 17.47
C ASP A 626 0.28 -26.47 18.97
N ILE A 627 0.81 -25.52 19.76
CA ILE A 627 0.47 -25.38 21.18
C ILE A 627 -0.98 -24.88 21.23
N GLU A 628 -1.88 -25.65 21.83
CA GLU A 628 -3.30 -25.33 21.96
C GLU A 628 -3.57 -24.55 23.25
N SER A 629 -2.80 -24.80 24.30
CA SER A 629 -2.85 -24.02 25.54
C SER A 629 -1.49 -23.96 26.22
N PHE A 630 -1.17 -22.85 26.88
CA PHE A 630 0.02 -22.70 27.71
C PHE A 630 -0.31 -21.92 28.99
N SER A 631 0.26 -22.33 30.12
CA SER A 631 0.13 -21.63 31.40
C SER A 631 1.39 -21.79 32.23
N ILE A 632 1.80 -20.72 32.93
CA ILE A 632 2.94 -20.74 33.84
C ILE A 632 2.70 -19.82 35.06
N SER A 633 3.08 -20.27 36.25
CA SER A 633 2.65 -19.64 37.51
C SER A 633 3.45 -18.42 37.98
N LEU A 634 4.54 -18.00 37.28
CA LEU A 634 5.33 -16.81 37.63
C LEU A 634 5.99 -16.11 36.41
N PRO A 635 6.07 -14.77 36.38
CA PRO A 635 6.61 -13.99 35.24
C PRO A 635 8.15 -13.79 35.27
N LEU A 636 8.92 -14.64 35.96
CA LEU A 636 10.39 -14.55 36.04
C LEU A 636 11.06 -15.81 35.45
N VAL A 637 10.50 -16.32 34.36
CA VAL A 637 10.97 -17.50 33.63
C VAL A 637 11.04 -17.14 32.16
N ASN A 638 12.08 -17.58 31.47
CA ASN A 638 12.19 -17.37 30.03
C ASN A 638 11.60 -18.58 29.31
N VAL A 639 10.74 -18.34 28.33
CA VAL A 639 10.15 -19.37 27.49
C VAL A 639 10.68 -19.20 26.08
N TYR A 640 11.13 -20.31 25.49
CA TYR A 640 11.66 -20.33 24.13
C TYR A 640 10.86 -21.31 23.29
N LEU A 641 10.46 -20.88 22.10
CA LEU A 641 9.89 -21.73 21.07
C LEU A 641 10.90 -21.80 19.92
N ASP A 642 11.32 -23.02 19.59
CA ASP A 642 12.31 -23.29 18.54
C ASP A 642 13.66 -22.56 18.76
N GLY A 643 13.96 -22.27 20.03
CA GLY A 643 15.18 -21.58 20.47
C GLY A 643 15.07 -20.05 20.51
N GLU A 644 13.95 -19.47 20.09
CA GLU A 644 13.67 -18.03 20.17
C GLU A 644 12.83 -17.69 21.40
N GLU A 645 13.18 -16.62 22.11
CA GLU A 645 12.47 -16.19 23.32
C GLU A 645 11.10 -15.62 22.94
N VAL A 646 10.03 -16.15 23.54
CA VAL A 646 8.64 -15.78 23.26
C VAL A 646 7.94 -15.31 24.52
N ASP A 647 6.90 -14.50 24.35
CA ASP A 647 6.01 -14.15 25.45
C ASP A 647 5.16 -15.39 25.81
N PRO A 648 5.19 -15.88 27.06
CA PRO A 648 4.33 -16.99 27.48
C PRO A 648 2.84 -16.76 27.18
N ASP A 649 2.40 -15.51 27.23
CA ASP A 649 1.00 -15.13 26.97
C ASP A 649 0.65 -15.19 25.46
N SER A 650 1.64 -15.37 24.58
CA SER A 650 1.42 -15.55 23.14
C SER A 650 1.37 -17.01 22.69
N LEU A 651 1.42 -17.98 23.61
CA LEU A 651 1.39 -19.42 23.29
C LEU A 651 0.03 -20.07 23.61
N GLY A 652 -0.58 -20.72 22.62
CA GLY A 652 -1.89 -21.35 22.76
C GLY A 652 -3.06 -20.42 22.42
N THR A 653 -3.67 -20.63 21.25
CA THR A 653 -4.94 -19.99 20.87
C THR A 653 -6.11 -20.88 21.29
N GLY A 654 -6.39 -20.96 22.59
CA GLY A 654 -7.67 -21.48 23.04
C GLY A 654 -8.69 -20.34 23.02
N ASP A 655 -9.70 -20.44 22.16
CA ASP A 655 -10.90 -19.60 22.04
C ASP A 655 -11.57 -19.27 23.39
N GLU A 656 -10.95 -18.43 24.19
CA GLU A 656 -11.56 -17.76 25.32
C GLU A 656 -11.42 -16.27 25.05
N GLY A 657 -12.30 -15.75 24.18
CA GLY A 657 -12.33 -14.36 23.73
C GLY A 657 -12.16 -13.34 24.86
N ASP A 658 -11.83 -12.09 24.53
CA ASP A 658 -11.25 -11.09 25.44
C ASP A 658 -11.76 -11.13 26.89
N LEU A 659 -10.82 -11.24 27.84
CA LEU A 659 -11.11 -11.27 29.27
C LEU A 659 -11.51 -9.88 29.76
N LEU A 660 -12.79 -9.72 30.08
CA LEU A 660 -13.34 -8.54 30.70
C LEU A 660 -13.54 -8.75 32.19
N LEU A 661 -12.80 -7.99 33.01
CA LEU A 661 -12.93 -7.96 34.47
C LEU A 661 -13.56 -6.66 34.93
N ILE A 662 -14.49 -6.76 35.87
CA ILE A 662 -15.22 -5.62 36.42
C ILE A 662 -15.12 -5.67 37.95
N GLU A 663 -14.50 -4.66 38.54
CA GLU A 663 -14.40 -4.55 40.00
C GLU A 663 -14.88 -3.19 40.50
N ARG A 664 -15.28 -3.09 41.76
CA ARG A 664 -15.73 -1.81 42.30
C ARG A 664 -14.54 -0.85 42.44
N ALA A 665 -14.67 0.38 41.92
CA ALA A 665 -13.63 1.38 42.03
C ALA A 665 -13.29 1.70 43.52
N PRO A 666 -12.03 2.02 43.85
CA PRO A 666 -11.60 2.25 45.24
C PRO A 666 -12.36 3.35 45.98
N ASP A 667 -12.80 4.39 45.26
CA ASP A 667 -13.53 5.53 45.83
C ASP A 667 -15.04 5.32 45.91
N SER A 668 -15.54 4.19 45.40
CA SER A 668 -16.95 3.82 45.42
C SER A 668 -17.32 3.02 46.68
N SER A 669 -18.56 3.20 47.17
CA SER A 669 -19.02 2.57 48.41
C SER A 669 -20.40 1.95 48.26
N GLY A 670 -20.66 0.87 48.99
CA GLY A 670 -21.91 0.10 48.81
C GLY A 670 -21.84 -0.85 47.60
N SER A 671 -23.00 -1.21 47.07
CA SER A 671 -23.13 -2.02 45.85
C SER A 671 -23.13 -1.10 44.65
N VAL A 672 -22.27 -1.35 43.66
CA VAL A 672 -22.31 -0.69 42.35
C VAL A 672 -22.92 -1.66 41.35
N GLN A 673 -23.96 -1.22 40.64
CA GLN A 673 -24.55 -1.99 39.57
C GLN A 673 -23.90 -1.58 38.25
N TYR A 674 -23.71 -2.53 37.33
CA TYR A 674 -23.17 -2.26 36.00
C TYR A 674 -24.01 -2.92 34.91
N ILE A 675 -23.92 -2.36 33.71
CA ILE A 675 -24.35 -2.97 32.45
C ILE A 675 -23.18 -2.81 31.47
N VAL A 676 -22.76 -3.91 30.86
CA VAL A 676 -21.80 -3.93 29.75
C VAL A 676 -22.54 -4.27 28.48
N GLU A 677 -22.22 -3.58 27.38
CA GLU A 677 -22.73 -3.87 26.05
C GLU A 677 -21.58 -4.22 25.10
N THR A 678 -21.74 -5.29 24.32
CA THR A 678 -20.76 -5.79 23.35
C THR A 678 -21.38 -5.93 21.96
N THR A 679 -20.55 -5.89 20.92
CA THR A 679 -20.97 -6.29 19.57
C THR A 679 -21.06 -7.82 19.43
N GLY A 680 -20.27 -8.55 20.22
CA GLY A 680 -20.18 -10.01 20.23
C GLY A 680 -20.92 -10.70 21.37
N GLY A 681 -20.66 -11.99 21.53
CA GLY A 681 -21.15 -12.83 22.63
C GLY A 681 -20.46 -12.53 23.96
N LEU A 682 -21.12 -12.92 25.06
CA LEU A 682 -20.60 -12.77 26.42
C LEU A 682 -20.83 -14.06 27.20
N GLU A 683 -19.76 -14.56 27.83
CA GLU A 683 -19.83 -15.71 28.73
C GLU A 683 -19.22 -15.38 30.08
N LYS A 684 -19.71 -15.95 31.17
CA LYS A 684 -19.13 -15.71 32.51
C LYS A 684 -17.89 -16.57 32.70
N THR A 685 -16.87 -16.02 33.33
CA THR A 685 -15.64 -16.75 33.67
C THR A 685 -15.20 -16.49 35.11
N ASP A 686 -14.45 -17.43 35.67
CA ASP A 686 -13.76 -17.30 36.96
C ASP A 686 -12.25 -17.02 36.83
N ALA A 687 -11.79 -16.72 35.61
CA ALA A 687 -10.43 -16.26 35.32
C ALA A 687 -10.02 -15.06 36.19
N GLU A 688 -8.72 -14.95 36.50
CA GLU A 688 -8.16 -13.90 37.36
C GLU A 688 -8.83 -13.75 38.74
N GLY A 689 -9.37 -14.86 39.27
CA GLY A 689 -10.04 -14.88 40.57
C GLY A 689 -11.40 -14.19 40.58
N ALA A 690 -11.99 -13.98 39.41
CA ALA A 690 -13.34 -13.46 39.26
C ALA A 690 -14.39 -14.45 39.80
N SER A 691 -15.53 -13.92 40.23
CA SER A 691 -16.65 -14.72 40.70
C SER A 691 -17.72 -14.87 39.62
N ILE A 692 -18.09 -16.11 39.29
CA ILE A 692 -19.29 -16.40 38.48
C ILE A 692 -20.52 -16.18 39.37
N ASN A 693 -21.06 -14.97 39.35
CA ASN A 693 -22.21 -14.60 40.15
C ASN A 693 -23.53 -15.00 39.45
N SER A 694 -24.28 -15.91 40.07
CA SER A 694 -25.61 -16.31 39.58
C SER A 694 -26.65 -15.17 39.54
N GLY A 695 -26.33 -14.02 40.13
CA GLY A 695 -27.14 -12.81 40.10
C GLY A 695 -26.93 -11.94 38.86
N ASP A 696 -25.87 -12.18 38.09
CA ASP A 696 -25.64 -11.43 36.86
C ASP A 696 -26.47 -12.03 35.72
N GLU A 697 -26.95 -11.18 34.83
CA GLU A 697 -27.78 -11.57 33.69
C GLU A 697 -27.07 -11.26 32.39
N ILE A 698 -27.00 -12.24 31.48
CA ILE A 698 -26.49 -12.06 30.11
C ILE A 698 -27.63 -12.25 29.12
N ALA A 699 -27.84 -11.27 28.24
CA ALA A 699 -28.80 -11.38 27.15
C ALA A 699 -28.48 -10.40 26.01
N ASN A 700 -28.49 -10.89 24.76
CA ASN A 700 -28.36 -10.09 23.53
C ASN A 700 -27.12 -9.17 23.52
N GLY A 701 -25.93 -9.72 23.78
CA GLY A 701 -24.69 -8.92 23.80
C GLY A 701 -24.61 -7.95 24.97
N LYS A 702 -25.34 -8.20 26.06
CA LYS A 702 -25.26 -7.38 27.27
C LYS A 702 -25.10 -8.24 28.50
N ALA A 703 -24.23 -7.84 29.42
CA ALA A 703 -24.12 -8.38 30.76
C ALA A 703 -24.51 -7.32 31.79
N SER A 704 -25.28 -7.69 32.82
CA SER A 704 -25.60 -6.79 33.92
C SER A 704 -25.43 -7.47 35.26
N GLY A 705 -24.82 -6.78 36.22
CA GLY A 705 -24.39 -7.37 37.48
C GLY A 705 -24.19 -6.35 38.60
N ASN A 706 -23.68 -6.82 39.75
CA ASN A 706 -23.45 -5.97 40.92
C ASN A 706 -22.16 -6.31 41.66
N VAL A 707 -21.27 -5.34 41.84
CA VAL A 707 -20.05 -5.48 42.65
C VAL A 707 -20.18 -4.76 44.00
N ILE A 708 -20.09 -5.52 45.10
CA ILE A 708 -20.02 -5.01 46.50
C ILE A 708 -18.59 -5.16 47.06
N GLY A 709 -17.81 -6.07 46.48
CA GLY A 709 -16.40 -6.39 46.75
C GLY A 709 -16.07 -7.72 46.08
N GLY A 710 -14.90 -7.84 45.45
CA GLY A 710 -14.57 -8.91 44.49
C GLY A 710 -14.63 -8.40 43.05
N ILE A 711 -14.41 -9.31 42.10
CA ILE A 711 -14.31 -9.06 40.66
C ILE A 711 -15.34 -9.94 39.96
N ASP A 712 -16.11 -9.40 39.03
CA ASP A 712 -16.91 -10.20 38.10
C ASP A 712 -16.16 -10.32 36.77
N GLY A 713 -16.24 -11.48 36.12
CA GLY A 713 -15.45 -11.81 34.93
C GLY A 713 -16.32 -12.29 33.78
N TYR A 714 -16.04 -11.79 32.59
CA TYR A 714 -16.69 -12.19 31.34
C TYR A 714 -15.66 -12.44 30.24
N ARG A 715 -15.97 -13.34 29.31
CA ARG A 715 -15.28 -13.52 28.03
C ARG A 715 -16.11 -12.86 26.94
N VAL A 716 -15.50 -11.96 26.17
CA VAL A 716 -16.13 -11.34 25.00
C VAL A 716 -15.76 -12.15 23.77
N THR A 717 -16.71 -12.86 23.20
CA THR A 717 -16.46 -13.74 22.04
C THR A 717 -16.94 -13.07 20.76
N ASP A 718 -16.11 -12.99 19.73
CA ASP A 718 -16.47 -12.48 18.40
C ASP A 718 -17.03 -11.04 18.41
N GLY A 719 -16.43 -10.14 19.19
CA GLY A 719 -16.76 -8.71 19.19
C GLY A 719 -16.07 -7.92 20.28
N GLU A 720 -16.46 -6.65 20.43
CA GLU A 720 -15.79 -5.68 21.30
C GLU A 720 -16.73 -5.13 22.36
N VAL A 721 -16.17 -4.59 23.44
CA VAL A 721 -16.93 -3.84 24.46
C VAL A 721 -17.24 -2.44 23.93
N THR A 722 -18.52 -2.12 23.83
CA THR A 722 -19.02 -0.85 23.28
C THR A 722 -19.47 0.15 24.34
N ASP A 723 -19.89 -0.33 25.51
CA ASP A 723 -20.33 0.53 26.61
C ASP A 723 -20.21 -0.18 27.96
N VAL A 724 -19.88 0.59 29.01
CA VAL A 724 -19.96 0.15 30.41
C VAL A 724 -20.67 1.22 31.23
N SER A 725 -21.94 0.99 31.50
CA SER A 725 -22.80 1.91 32.26
C SER A 725 -22.90 1.50 33.73
N THR A 726 -22.69 2.43 34.67
CA THR A 726 -22.76 2.15 36.11
C THR A 726 -23.87 2.92 36.85
N PHE A 727 -24.34 2.35 37.97
CA PHE A 727 -25.35 2.95 38.83
C PHE A 727 -24.98 2.78 40.31
N GLY A 728 -24.93 3.90 41.04
CA GLY A 728 -24.69 3.91 42.49
C GLY A 728 -23.21 3.98 42.91
N GLY A 729 -22.30 4.15 41.95
CA GLY A 729 -20.85 4.33 42.09
C GLY A 729 -20.16 3.91 40.79
N ASP A 730 -18.83 3.92 40.79
CA ASP A 730 -17.99 3.61 39.62
C ASP A 730 -17.35 2.21 39.76
N VAL A 731 -17.00 1.62 38.62
CA VAL A 731 -16.25 0.36 38.53
C VAL A 731 -14.92 0.62 37.83
N VAL A 732 -13.94 -0.26 38.06
CA VAL A 732 -12.75 -0.36 37.21
C VAL A 732 -13.00 -1.54 36.28
N THR A 733 -12.90 -1.27 34.98
CA THR A 733 -13.08 -2.27 33.94
C THR A 733 -11.75 -2.53 33.26
N THR A 734 -11.40 -3.79 33.12
CA THR A 734 -10.13 -4.22 32.54
C THR A 734 -10.41 -5.23 31.44
N LEU A 735 -9.94 -4.96 30.22
CA LEU A 735 -10.02 -5.87 29.07
C LEU A 735 -8.61 -6.36 28.76
N ASN A 736 -8.40 -7.67 28.80
CA ASN A 736 -7.09 -8.31 28.58
C ASN A 736 -5.97 -7.65 29.40
N GLY A 737 -6.23 -7.39 30.68
CA GLY A 737 -5.26 -6.76 31.59
C GLY A 737 -5.09 -5.24 31.43
N LYS A 738 -5.68 -4.62 30.40
CA LYS A 738 -5.67 -3.17 30.18
C LYS A 738 -6.93 -2.52 30.73
N THR A 739 -6.79 -1.51 31.59
CA THR A 739 -7.94 -0.72 32.05
C THR A 739 -8.56 0.02 30.87
N ILE A 740 -9.83 -0.30 30.59
CA ILE A 740 -10.65 0.33 29.56
C ILE A 740 -11.72 1.15 30.25
N ASP A 741 -11.44 2.43 30.46
CA ASP A 741 -12.32 3.29 31.24
C ASP A 741 -13.48 3.79 30.36
N TYR A 742 -14.69 3.33 30.67
CA TYR A 742 -15.93 3.74 29.99
C TYR A 742 -16.98 4.28 30.98
N THR A 743 -16.58 4.67 32.20
CA THR A 743 -17.50 5.14 33.27
C THR A 743 -17.35 6.60 33.67
#